data_AF-A0AB37RC23-F1
#
_entry.id   AF-A0AB37RC23-F1
#
_cell.length_a   1.000
_cell.length_b   1.000
_cell.length_c   1.000
_cell.angle_alpha   90.00
_cell.angle_beta   90.00
_cell.angle_gamma   90.00
#
_symmetry.space_group_name_H-M   'P 1'
#
loop_
_entity.id
_entity.type
_entity.pdbx_description
1 polymer ?
#
loop_
_entity_poly.entity_id
_entity_poly.type
_entity_poly.pdbx_seq_one_letter_code
_entity_poly.pdbx_strand_id
1 'polypeptide(L)'
;MSKITLKQLAEIVDGQWITPPSNLNDTASYFALYGDEVRRNIGPENVFFAMSQEHWRKGTGNTGVYASTFKDNHARIHTIQQFLKVAIVEHRVENVTVPQLLVSNSYDALQKLVTTTANQYAGKTVAVTGSVGKSTTKRLVAYLLSQIGPTTSTIGNHNSRTSVKLQAISHNQAMFNVLEIAGMALNYQEPGCNVGGVSGLLHLDLAILTQVDAGQKGWSAKKTADVKTRLAANLKPDCAFLVNGEIENLTETTDFIKRYTNNIITYGRTPNCDYFGEVTPDGHLEIRHKHEQLVSLMVRGFDDGLITDMIGALAAYDILGGVISEEVADLFDRFCAHTTTRKISRLEVGGHHVTIIDDTHNAELLSIKNFIDFAQHYVTGSNEKKLYIEGRVINLRNISYRTHHEVVQLLNNAGFDKYYLYGPEMDWVVPSVDKSVYGGYCTTPRQMARMIGKELNQDLVIFIKADSRANSIGQVRATLEKQLAYDTGLGSDFAMTGEQQTNKAYIRLGVGRLLVILQVLRRIGQGRLKLSDQITITNGMLKDHSINKVGLKLNERYTIYELITLAITVSAPDVILNLAEYLYGGNHQAFVGLQAYAKKISLSDDTVNNITGRQTRKAQRTYLSDLEKIGHEFLKLPNEVFSLLSAQRTMFGGKIYQKKSQLFKTGKISGSVFLDWREKAGLYFYTDPNGRHVMAFLNNPHQAYADFLAENVIDSGSTQQDSQYPVESTELDHPIVNVLADTYFGEDYTRRRQRRGMEDSLQKYGYSYSFEKIKQFFADDHYNVFNFEAVFASGASPLDGIKPFVLDANAQKSLDEFKKLHFNLAMLGNNHAKDYGSAALVETMAEFKKAGIQTIGAGRNQLESRKVVELVYKDRQYAIFNGYWYRNPAYNLFDFYAKSNAAGVNCLDTLMAHDIEVYKQAHPSAKVIVSAHWGTDYGEIRDGQRTIAERLALAGADLIIGHGPHRLQPISYAGNAPVLYSIGNGVFNNNGSFDKLKIPPYAAVVRLDLSADKLYWCPIYADNLKTFWQPSFVSDDDFEKINALNPQRFETTKIDDQINAAVIKF
;
A
#
# COMPACT_ATOMS: atom_id res chain seq x y z
N MET A 1 22.81 21.90 -40.35
CA MET A 1 23.08 20.84 -41.33
C MET A 1 21.77 20.30 -41.89
N SER A 2 21.82 19.71 -43.09
CA SER A 2 20.75 18.88 -43.64
C SER A 2 20.46 17.69 -42.69
N LYS A 3 19.21 17.23 -42.65
CA LYS A 3 18.81 16.04 -41.88
C LYS A 3 19.68 14.83 -42.28
N ILE A 4 19.97 13.93 -41.33
CA ILE A 4 20.74 12.71 -41.61
C ILE A 4 19.91 11.83 -42.54
N THR A 5 20.46 11.53 -43.72
CA THR A 5 19.83 10.59 -44.65
C THR A 5 19.94 9.17 -44.12
N LEU A 6 19.03 8.27 -44.51
CA LEU A 6 19.10 6.86 -44.12
C LEU A 6 20.41 6.21 -44.61
N LYS A 7 20.95 6.66 -45.75
CA LYS A 7 22.29 6.28 -46.22
C LYS A 7 23.39 6.64 -45.21
N GLN A 8 23.46 7.91 -44.82
CA GLN A 8 24.43 8.39 -43.83
C GLN A 8 24.26 7.71 -42.48
N LEU A 9 23.01 7.44 -42.07
CA LEU A 9 22.72 6.72 -40.83
C LEU A 9 23.36 5.33 -40.84
N ALA A 10 23.19 4.57 -41.94
CA ALA A 10 23.79 3.25 -42.10
C ALA A 10 25.32 3.29 -42.12
N GLU A 11 25.92 4.30 -42.78
CA GLU A 11 27.37 4.51 -42.82
C GLU A 11 27.94 4.84 -41.43
N ILE A 12 27.29 5.72 -40.65
CA ILE A 12 27.79 6.15 -39.33
C ILE A 12 27.77 5.01 -38.31
N VAL A 13 26.73 4.16 -38.34
CA VAL A 13 26.57 3.08 -37.36
C VAL A 13 27.19 1.76 -37.81
N ASP A 14 27.85 1.73 -38.99
CA ASP A 14 28.34 0.52 -39.66
C ASP A 14 27.24 -0.56 -39.78
N GLY A 15 26.03 -0.13 -40.15
CA GLY A 15 24.83 -0.96 -40.16
C GLY A 15 24.51 -1.57 -41.53
N GLN A 16 23.92 -2.78 -41.53
CA GLN A 16 23.47 -3.48 -42.74
C GLN A 16 21.95 -3.55 -42.83
N TRP A 17 21.36 -3.14 -43.95
CA TRP A 17 19.91 -3.24 -44.15
C TRP A 17 19.46 -4.71 -44.29
N ILE A 18 18.61 -5.18 -43.38
CA ILE A 18 17.90 -6.48 -43.53
C ILE A 18 16.52 -6.28 -44.15
N THR A 19 15.94 -5.11 -43.93
CA THR A 19 14.73 -4.64 -44.61
C THR A 19 15.01 -3.23 -45.08
N PRO A 20 15.33 -3.03 -46.37
CA PRO A 20 15.74 -1.72 -46.87
C PRO A 20 14.57 -0.74 -46.91
N PRO A 21 14.81 0.57 -46.73
CA PRO A 21 13.80 1.59 -46.98
C PRO A 21 13.54 1.72 -48.48
N SER A 22 12.37 2.26 -48.84
CA SER A 22 12.02 2.55 -50.25
C SER A 22 12.92 3.62 -50.88
N ASN A 23 13.48 4.53 -50.07
CA ASN A 23 14.41 5.56 -50.52
C ASN A 23 15.49 5.82 -49.46
N LEU A 24 16.77 5.63 -49.82
CA LEU A 24 17.92 5.84 -48.93
C LEU A 24 18.24 7.32 -48.70
N ASN A 25 17.73 8.22 -49.54
CA ASN A 25 17.86 9.67 -49.36
C ASN A 25 16.80 10.25 -48.43
N ASP A 26 15.83 9.44 -47.98
CA ASP A 26 14.91 9.87 -46.94
C ASP A 26 15.67 10.23 -45.67
N THR A 27 15.08 11.10 -44.87
CA THR A 27 15.74 11.66 -43.70
C THR A 27 15.13 11.16 -42.40
N ALA A 28 15.98 11.00 -41.39
CA ALA A 28 15.60 10.69 -40.02
C ALA A 28 15.87 11.89 -39.10
N SER A 29 15.04 12.10 -38.08
CA SER A 29 15.16 13.29 -37.23
C SER A 29 14.94 13.05 -35.74
N TYR A 30 14.22 11.99 -35.34
CA TYR A 30 13.91 11.75 -33.93
C TYR A 30 14.34 10.35 -33.51
N PHE A 31 15.20 10.24 -32.50
CA PHE A 31 15.77 8.98 -32.05
C PHE A 31 15.18 8.59 -30.70
N ALA A 32 14.67 7.37 -30.61
CA ALA A 32 13.96 6.88 -29.44
C ALA A 32 14.46 5.49 -29.02
N LEU A 33 14.42 5.22 -27.72
CA LEU A 33 14.62 3.91 -27.09
C LEU A 33 13.35 3.43 -26.39
N TYR A 34 12.54 4.37 -25.90
CA TYR A 34 11.26 4.11 -25.24
C TYR A 34 10.07 4.60 -26.09
N GLY A 35 8.91 3.99 -25.90
CA GLY A 35 7.72 4.26 -26.73
C GLY A 35 7.04 5.62 -26.49
N ASP A 36 7.41 6.31 -25.41
CA ASP A 36 7.04 7.69 -25.05
C ASP A 36 7.98 8.74 -25.64
N GLU A 37 9.21 8.37 -26.01
CA GLU A 37 10.14 9.21 -26.78
C GLU A 37 9.74 9.28 -28.27
N VAL A 38 8.91 8.34 -28.74
CA VAL A 38 8.40 8.31 -30.13
C VAL A 38 7.37 9.44 -30.32
N ARG A 39 7.67 10.37 -31.23
CA ARG A 39 6.77 11.49 -31.53
C ARG A 39 5.65 11.05 -32.47
N ARG A 40 4.47 10.78 -31.91
CA ARG A 40 3.30 10.24 -32.63
C ARG A 40 2.55 11.27 -33.49
N ASN A 41 2.70 12.56 -33.18
CA ASN A 41 1.91 13.64 -33.79
C ASN A 41 2.57 14.25 -35.04
N ILE A 42 3.76 13.79 -35.44
CA ILE A 42 4.56 14.41 -36.51
C ILE A 42 4.94 13.43 -37.64
N GLY A 43 4.32 12.25 -37.70
CA GLY A 43 4.55 11.28 -38.77
C GLY A 43 5.81 10.40 -38.61
N PRO A 44 6.20 9.64 -39.66
CA PRO A 44 7.18 8.56 -39.58
C PRO A 44 8.62 9.07 -39.77
N GLU A 45 9.09 10.04 -38.97
CA GLU A 45 10.51 10.47 -38.95
C GLU A 45 11.29 9.87 -37.75
N ASN A 46 10.66 8.96 -37.00
CA ASN A 46 11.26 8.34 -35.81
C ASN A 46 12.18 7.18 -36.18
N VAL A 47 13.37 7.16 -35.57
CA VAL A 47 14.31 6.03 -35.55
C VAL A 47 14.24 5.40 -34.17
N PHE A 48 14.00 4.09 -34.13
CA PHE A 48 13.93 3.35 -32.87
C PHE A 48 15.16 2.47 -32.69
N PHE A 49 15.87 2.62 -31.56
CA PHE A 49 16.93 1.71 -31.16
C PHE A 49 16.32 0.50 -30.43
N ALA A 50 16.28 -0.64 -31.10
CA ALA A 50 16.02 -1.92 -30.48
C ALA A 50 17.33 -2.51 -29.94
N MET A 51 17.38 -2.76 -28.64
CA MET A 51 18.58 -3.05 -27.87
C MET A 51 18.28 -4.17 -26.87
N SER A 52 19.18 -5.15 -26.82
CA SER A 52 19.14 -6.19 -25.81
C SER A 52 19.40 -5.62 -24.41
N GLN A 53 18.92 -6.35 -23.39
CA GLN A 53 19.22 -6.00 -22.00
C GLN A 53 20.73 -6.05 -21.72
N GLU A 54 21.45 -6.97 -22.35
CA GLU A 54 22.90 -7.13 -22.16
C GLU A 54 23.67 -5.92 -22.65
N HIS A 55 23.50 -5.50 -23.90
CA HIS A 55 24.19 -4.33 -24.44
C HIS A 55 23.80 -3.04 -23.74
N TRP A 56 22.51 -2.90 -23.39
CA TRP A 56 22.09 -1.78 -22.55
C TRP A 56 22.79 -1.78 -21.19
N ARG A 57 22.95 -2.93 -20.51
CA ARG A 57 23.64 -3.00 -19.21
C ARG A 57 25.13 -2.74 -19.34
N LYS A 58 25.78 -3.25 -20.39
CA LYS A 58 27.22 -3.09 -20.63
C LYS A 58 27.56 -1.64 -20.96
N GLY A 59 26.90 -1.03 -21.95
CA GLY A 59 27.05 0.39 -22.27
C GLY A 59 26.53 1.32 -21.16
N THR A 60 25.52 0.81 -20.45
CA THR A 60 25.04 1.10 -19.10
C THR A 60 26.06 1.38 -17.98
N GLY A 61 27.02 0.47 -17.80
CA GLY A 61 27.66 0.28 -16.50
C GLY A 61 26.67 0.14 -15.32
N ASN A 62 25.38 -0.15 -15.56
CA ASN A 62 24.35 -0.22 -14.52
C ASN A 62 24.34 -1.62 -13.88
N THR A 63 24.82 -1.72 -12.64
CA THR A 63 24.95 -2.99 -11.90
C THR A 63 24.05 -3.09 -10.65
N GLY A 64 23.30 -2.04 -10.32
CA GLY A 64 22.46 -1.97 -9.11
C GLY A 64 21.01 -2.42 -9.30
N VAL A 65 20.12 -2.04 -8.37
CA VAL A 65 18.66 -2.36 -8.40
C VAL A 65 17.93 -1.96 -9.68
N TYR A 66 18.50 -1.03 -10.46
CA TYR A 66 17.98 -0.59 -11.76
C TYR A 66 18.45 -1.45 -12.95
N ALA A 67 19.32 -2.44 -12.73
CA ALA A 67 19.77 -3.33 -13.80
C ALA A 67 18.61 -4.16 -14.39
N SER A 68 17.55 -4.41 -13.62
CA SER A 68 16.36 -5.16 -14.04
C SER A 68 15.24 -4.30 -14.63
N THR A 69 15.36 -2.95 -14.61
CA THR A 69 14.27 -2.07 -15.09
C THR A 69 14.24 -1.94 -16.61
N PHE A 70 15.37 -2.11 -17.28
CA PHE A 70 15.42 -2.23 -18.74
C PHE A 70 15.27 -3.70 -19.15
N LYS A 71 14.39 -3.94 -20.11
CA LYS A 71 14.18 -5.24 -20.78
C LYS A 71 14.46 -5.06 -22.25
N ASP A 72 14.83 -6.15 -22.91
CA ASP A 72 14.90 -6.20 -24.36
C ASP A 72 13.64 -5.57 -24.98
N ASN A 73 13.84 -4.58 -25.84
CA ASN A 73 12.77 -3.78 -26.43
C ASN A 73 12.51 -4.10 -27.92
N HIS A 74 13.14 -5.14 -28.51
CA HIS A 74 12.91 -5.51 -29.92
C HIS A 74 11.44 -5.79 -30.22
N ALA A 75 10.77 -6.54 -29.34
CA ALA A 75 9.33 -6.84 -29.48
C ALA A 75 8.42 -5.61 -29.47
N ARG A 76 8.91 -4.44 -29.01
CA ARG A 76 8.11 -3.20 -29.06
C ARG A 76 7.89 -2.71 -30.47
N ILE A 77 8.76 -3.05 -31.43
CA ILE A 77 8.62 -2.61 -32.83
C ILE A 77 7.24 -2.99 -33.37
N HIS A 78 6.71 -4.17 -33.04
CA HIS A 78 5.37 -4.59 -33.45
C HIS A 78 4.27 -3.58 -33.15
N THR A 79 4.35 -2.90 -32.00
CA THR A 79 3.29 -2.00 -31.51
C THR A 79 3.49 -0.54 -31.95
N ILE A 80 4.71 -0.17 -32.35
CA ILE A 80 5.04 1.23 -32.69
C ILE A 80 5.45 1.43 -34.16
N GLN A 81 5.62 0.36 -34.96
CA GLN A 81 6.13 0.41 -36.33
C GLN A 81 5.44 1.44 -37.24
N GLN A 82 4.14 1.70 -37.04
CA GLN A 82 3.39 2.70 -37.80
C GLN A 82 3.87 4.14 -37.60
N PHE A 83 4.64 4.40 -36.55
CA PHE A 83 5.24 5.70 -36.23
C PHE A 83 6.72 5.76 -36.58
N LEU A 84 7.32 4.66 -37.04
CA LEU A 84 8.76 4.55 -37.27
C LEU A 84 9.10 4.74 -38.75
N LYS A 85 10.19 5.49 -39.00
CA LYS A 85 10.89 5.50 -40.28
C LYS A 85 11.75 4.25 -40.45
N VAL A 86 12.51 3.94 -39.40
CA VAL A 86 13.54 2.89 -39.36
C VAL A 86 13.63 2.36 -37.93
N ALA A 87 13.89 1.05 -37.80
CA ALA A 87 14.38 0.46 -36.56
C ALA A 87 15.85 0.05 -36.71
N ILE A 88 16.70 0.46 -35.78
CA ILE A 88 18.07 -0.06 -35.62
C ILE A 88 17.95 -1.27 -34.70
N VAL A 89 18.36 -2.45 -35.16
CA VAL A 89 18.11 -3.71 -34.48
C VAL A 89 19.39 -4.53 -34.33
N GLU A 90 19.46 -5.35 -33.27
CA GLU A 90 20.59 -6.29 -33.06
C GLU A 90 20.32 -7.65 -33.70
N HIS A 91 19.05 -7.95 -33.97
CA HIS A 91 18.60 -9.11 -34.73
C HIS A 91 17.29 -8.78 -35.46
N ARG A 92 17.00 -9.53 -36.52
CA ARG A 92 15.77 -9.38 -37.31
C ARG A 92 14.53 -9.55 -36.42
N VAL A 93 13.63 -8.58 -36.49
CA VAL A 93 12.28 -8.70 -35.92
C VAL A 93 11.35 -9.17 -37.03
N GLU A 94 10.74 -10.34 -36.84
CA GLU A 94 9.82 -10.92 -37.83
C GLU A 94 8.46 -10.22 -37.81
N ASN A 95 7.68 -10.35 -38.89
CA ASN A 95 6.30 -9.84 -38.98
C ASN A 95 6.14 -8.32 -38.71
N VAL A 96 7.11 -7.52 -39.14
CA VAL A 96 7.04 -6.05 -39.15
C VAL A 96 7.45 -5.52 -40.51
N THR A 97 6.83 -4.41 -40.94
CA THR A 97 7.04 -3.81 -42.27
C THR A 97 7.96 -2.59 -42.25
N VAL A 98 8.34 -2.11 -41.07
CA VAL A 98 9.29 -1.00 -40.93
C VAL A 98 10.68 -1.43 -41.44
N PRO A 99 11.41 -0.56 -42.15
CA PRO A 99 12.81 -0.80 -42.48
C PRO A 99 13.67 -1.11 -41.25
N GLN A 100 14.56 -2.08 -41.37
CA GLN A 100 15.41 -2.60 -40.30
C GLN A 100 16.88 -2.51 -40.68
N LEU A 101 17.64 -1.78 -39.87
CA LEU A 101 19.09 -1.60 -39.98
C LEU A 101 19.78 -2.45 -38.90
N LEU A 102 20.45 -3.52 -39.30
CA LEU A 102 21.16 -4.43 -38.41
C LEU A 102 22.48 -3.83 -37.95
N VAL A 103 22.74 -3.92 -36.65
CA VAL A 103 24.02 -3.59 -36.04
C VAL A 103 24.41 -4.71 -35.06
N SER A 104 25.71 -4.89 -34.82
CA SER A 104 26.17 -5.89 -33.85
C SER A 104 25.88 -5.49 -32.40
N ASN A 105 25.85 -4.19 -32.09
CA ASN A 105 25.52 -3.64 -30.78
C ASN A 105 24.84 -2.28 -30.94
N SER A 106 23.55 -2.19 -30.55
CA SER A 106 22.75 -0.97 -30.70
C SER A 106 23.21 0.17 -29.78
N TYR A 107 23.87 -0.13 -28.67
CA TYR A 107 24.41 0.91 -27.79
C TYR A 107 25.69 1.54 -28.37
N ASP A 108 26.56 0.72 -28.97
CA ASP A 108 27.77 1.22 -29.64
C ASP A 108 27.39 2.04 -30.89
N ALA A 109 26.36 1.60 -31.62
CA ALA A 109 25.76 2.37 -32.71
C ALA A 109 25.27 3.76 -32.25
N LEU A 110 24.57 3.82 -31.11
CA LEU A 110 24.14 5.08 -30.50
C LEU A 110 25.35 5.98 -30.14
N GLN A 111 26.43 5.38 -29.61
CA GLN A 111 27.64 6.12 -29.24
C GLN A 111 28.38 6.68 -30.46
N LYS A 112 28.51 5.92 -31.54
CA LYS A 112 29.08 6.42 -32.81
C LYS A 112 28.25 7.59 -33.34
N LEU A 113 26.93 7.42 -33.36
CA LEU A 113 26.02 8.41 -33.90
C LEU A 113 26.07 9.74 -33.12
N VAL A 114 26.05 9.72 -31.79
CA VAL A 114 26.16 10.97 -31.00
C VAL A 114 27.50 11.66 -31.21
N THR A 115 28.61 10.92 -31.21
CA THR A 115 29.94 11.50 -31.39
C THR A 115 30.09 12.17 -32.76
N THR A 116 29.63 11.52 -33.83
CA THR A 116 29.69 12.08 -35.18
C THR A 116 28.78 13.30 -35.32
N THR A 117 27.56 13.24 -34.79
CA THR A 117 26.56 14.31 -34.96
C THR A 117 26.83 15.51 -34.07
N ALA A 118 27.37 15.33 -32.86
CA ALA A 118 27.75 16.42 -31.98
C ALA A 118 28.84 17.31 -32.59
N ASN A 119 29.85 16.70 -33.23
CA ASN A 119 30.93 17.43 -33.95
C ASN A 119 30.41 18.24 -35.15
N GLN A 120 29.25 17.86 -35.68
CA GLN A 120 28.66 18.44 -36.88
C GLN A 120 27.54 19.45 -36.57
N TYR A 121 27.13 19.57 -35.31
CA TYR A 121 26.08 20.47 -34.89
C TYR A 121 26.58 21.92 -34.86
N ALA A 122 25.97 22.77 -35.68
CA ALA A 122 26.35 24.18 -35.83
C ALA A 122 25.56 25.15 -34.93
N GLY A 123 24.48 24.68 -34.27
CA GLY A 123 23.73 25.48 -33.33
C GLY A 123 24.43 25.60 -31.98
N LYS A 124 23.80 26.33 -31.05
CA LYS A 124 24.31 26.46 -29.67
C LYS A 124 23.73 25.36 -28.78
N THR A 125 24.55 24.72 -27.96
CA THR A 125 24.10 23.74 -26.96
C THR A 125 24.21 24.30 -25.56
N VAL A 126 23.10 24.31 -24.83
CA VAL A 126 23.02 24.67 -23.41
C VAL A 126 22.79 23.41 -22.60
N ALA A 127 23.58 23.16 -21.56
CA ALA A 127 23.35 22.04 -20.67
C ALA A 127 23.02 22.53 -19.26
N VAL A 128 22.04 21.90 -18.62
CA VAL A 128 21.56 22.25 -17.27
C VAL A 128 21.70 21.05 -16.35
N THR A 129 22.33 21.25 -15.19
CA THR A 129 22.33 20.28 -14.09
C THR A 129 22.11 20.93 -12.73
N GLY A 130 21.98 20.10 -11.70
CA GLY A 130 21.70 20.50 -10.31
C GLY A 130 20.94 19.44 -9.52
N SER A 131 20.81 19.63 -8.21
CA SER A 131 20.00 18.80 -7.33
C SER A 131 18.53 19.16 -7.52
N VAL A 132 18.20 20.45 -7.38
CA VAL A 132 16.86 21.03 -7.60
C VAL A 132 16.93 22.08 -8.74
N GLY A 133 15.80 22.42 -9.38
CA GLY A 133 15.71 23.51 -10.39
C GLY A 133 15.88 23.09 -11.86
N LYS A 134 16.74 22.10 -12.14
CA LYS A 134 17.06 21.59 -13.51
C LYS A 134 15.95 21.68 -14.57
N SER A 135 14.82 20.99 -14.34
CA SER A 135 13.75 20.88 -15.34
C SER A 135 13.00 22.20 -15.54
N THR A 136 12.88 23.00 -14.48
CA THR A 136 12.30 24.35 -14.51
C THR A 136 13.23 25.27 -15.28
N THR A 137 14.50 25.38 -14.89
CA THR A 137 15.49 26.22 -15.58
C THR A 137 15.61 25.84 -17.06
N LYS A 138 15.68 24.54 -17.39
CA LYS A 138 15.69 24.06 -18.78
C LYS A 138 14.45 24.55 -19.56
N ARG A 139 13.26 24.50 -18.96
CA ARG A 139 12.02 24.99 -19.62
C ARG A 139 12.05 26.49 -19.83
N LEU A 140 12.45 27.25 -18.81
CA LEU A 140 12.53 28.71 -18.86
C LEU A 140 13.55 29.17 -19.90
N VAL A 141 14.76 28.60 -19.89
CA VAL A 141 15.81 28.89 -20.87
C VAL A 141 15.36 28.53 -22.28
N ALA A 142 14.77 27.33 -22.48
CA ALA A 142 14.30 26.93 -23.80
C ALA A 142 13.18 27.83 -24.33
N TYR A 143 12.30 28.31 -23.45
CA TYR A 143 11.25 29.26 -23.83
C TYR A 143 11.82 30.61 -24.24
N LEU A 144 12.74 31.17 -23.46
CA LEU A 144 13.41 32.43 -23.80
C LEU A 144 14.19 32.33 -25.11
N LEU A 145 15.00 31.28 -25.30
CA LEU A 145 15.75 31.06 -26.54
C LEU A 145 14.84 30.84 -27.76
N SER A 146 13.60 30.34 -27.56
CA SER A 146 12.62 30.22 -28.64
C SER A 146 12.16 31.56 -29.21
N GLN A 147 12.38 32.67 -28.49
CA GLN A 147 12.13 34.03 -28.99
C GLN A 147 13.21 34.51 -29.96
N ILE A 148 14.42 33.93 -29.90
CA ILE A 148 15.51 34.23 -30.84
C ILE A 148 15.40 33.34 -32.08
N GLY A 149 15.11 32.05 -31.89
CA GLY A 149 15.01 31.11 -33.01
C GLY A 149 14.62 29.69 -32.63
N PRO A 150 14.58 28.77 -33.61
CA PRO A 150 14.17 27.39 -33.38
C PRO A 150 14.94 26.74 -32.23
N THR A 151 14.22 26.31 -31.19
CA THR A 151 14.81 25.79 -29.95
C THR A 151 14.23 24.45 -29.61
N THR A 152 15.09 23.51 -29.23
CA THR A 152 14.71 22.18 -28.71
C THR A 152 15.16 22.04 -27.26
N SER A 153 14.46 21.22 -26.50
CA SER A 153 14.87 20.88 -25.14
C SER A 153 14.55 19.43 -24.77
N THR A 154 15.22 18.94 -23.72
CA THR A 154 14.98 17.57 -23.21
C THR A 154 13.51 17.34 -22.86
N ILE A 155 12.95 16.27 -23.42
CA ILE A 155 11.55 15.85 -23.20
C ILE A 155 11.46 15.14 -21.85
N GLY A 156 10.38 15.38 -21.09
CA GLY A 156 10.08 14.66 -19.85
C GLY A 156 11.26 14.60 -18.86
N ASN A 157 11.49 13.41 -18.29
CA ASN A 157 12.62 13.11 -17.39
C ASN A 157 13.72 12.30 -18.11
N HIS A 158 13.88 12.50 -19.42
CA HIS A 158 14.83 11.77 -20.28
C HIS A 158 16.26 12.33 -20.15
N ASN A 159 16.75 12.49 -18.92
CA ASN A 159 18.04 13.09 -18.55
C ASN A 159 19.11 12.06 -18.14
N SER A 160 18.82 10.76 -18.37
CA SER A 160 19.74 9.66 -18.11
C SER A 160 20.89 9.61 -19.12
N ARG A 161 21.97 8.87 -18.84
CA ARG A 161 23.13 8.78 -19.74
C ARG A 161 22.74 8.36 -21.17
N THR A 162 21.88 7.35 -21.32
CA THR A 162 21.42 6.88 -22.64
C THR A 162 20.47 7.88 -23.29
N SER A 163 19.54 8.42 -22.51
CA SER A 163 18.54 9.36 -23.01
C SER A 163 19.17 10.67 -23.46
N VAL A 164 20.14 11.21 -22.74
CA VAL A 164 20.86 12.43 -23.14
C VAL A 164 21.54 12.25 -24.50
N LYS A 165 22.12 11.07 -24.80
CA LYS A 165 22.68 10.77 -26.12
C LYS A 165 21.60 10.84 -27.21
N LEU A 166 20.45 10.20 -26.98
CA LEU A 166 19.32 10.23 -27.92
C LEU A 166 18.80 11.64 -28.14
N GLN A 167 18.64 12.43 -27.07
CA GLN A 167 18.18 13.81 -27.12
C GLN A 167 19.21 14.70 -27.82
N ALA A 168 20.51 14.49 -27.62
CA ALA A 168 21.55 15.24 -28.33
C ALA A 168 21.49 15.02 -29.85
N ILE A 169 21.23 13.79 -30.30
CA ILE A 169 21.16 13.46 -31.74
C ILE A 169 19.83 13.92 -32.36
N SER A 170 18.72 13.82 -31.62
CA SER A 170 17.35 14.11 -32.12
C SER A 170 17.06 15.56 -32.44
N HIS A 171 18.04 16.45 -32.33
CA HIS A 171 17.85 17.89 -32.30
C HIS A 171 18.83 18.67 -33.19
N ASN A 172 19.51 18.00 -34.13
CA ASN A 172 20.59 18.59 -34.94
C ASN A 172 20.17 19.73 -35.92
N GLN A 173 18.93 20.21 -35.84
CA GLN A 173 18.35 21.25 -36.70
C GLN A 173 17.94 22.53 -35.96
N ALA A 174 17.94 22.53 -34.63
CA ALA A 174 17.60 23.71 -33.86
C ALA A 174 18.76 24.71 -33.86
N MET A 175 18.43 26.00 -33.73
CA MET A 175 19.42 27.04 -33.45
C MET A 175 19.96 26.88 -32.02
N PHE A 176 19.09 26.47 -31.09
CA PHE A 176 19.45 26.19 -29.70
C PHE A 176 19.00 24.81 -29.25
N ASN A 177 19.85 24.11 -28.52
CA ASN A 177 19.56 22.80 -27.93
C ASN A 177 19.78 22.85 -26.41
N VAL A 178 18.71 22.73 -25.63
CA VAL A 178 18.75 22.83 -24.16
C VAL A 178 18.62 21.44 -23.52
N LEU A 179 19.73 20.90 -23.05
CA LEU A 179 19.85 19.55 -22.50
C LEU A 179 19.78 19.56 -20.98
N GLU A 180 18.87 18.77 -20.41
CA GLU A 180 18.87 18.47 -18.99
C GLU A 180 19.69 17.21 -18.73
N ILE A 181 20.70 17.30 -17.88
CA ILE A 181 21.64 16.20 -17.62
C ILE A 181 21.63 15.86 -16.13
N ALA A 182 21.27 14.61 -15.81
CA ALA A 182 21.29 14.12 -14.43
C ALA A 182 22.73 13.94 -13.94
N GLY A 183 22.96 14.17 -12.64
CA GLY A 183 24.29 13.99 -12.03
C GLY A 183 24.88 12.58 -12.23
N MET A 184 24.03 11.54 -12.30
CA MET A 184 24.50 10.18 -12.61
C MET A 184 25.05 10.03 -14.03
N ALA A 185 24.51 10.78 -14.99
CA ALA A 185 25.03 10.80 -16.35
C ALA A 185 26.41 11.47 -16.44
N LEU A 186 26.76 12.31 -15.46
CA LEU A 186 28.05 13.00 -15.35
C LEU A 186 29.11 12.21 -14.55
N ASN A 187 28.68 11.22 -13.74
CA ASN A 187 29.57 10.48 -12.85
C ASN A 187 30.34 9.34 -13.52
N TYR A 188 29.80 8.79 -14.62
CA TYR A 188 30.42 7.70 -15.37
C TYR A 188 31.44 8.25 -16.37
N GLN A 189 32.53 7.55 -16.64
CA GLN A 189 33.47 7.95 -17.70
C GLN A 189 33.07 7.32 -19.03
N GLU A 190 32.75 8.15 -20.03
CA GLU A 190 32.40 7.65 -21.37
C GLU A 190 33.63 7.04 -22.07
N PRO A 191 33.46 5.90 -22.80
CA PRO A 191 34.55 5.33 -23.59
C PRO A 191 35.12 6.35 -24.59
N GLY A 192 36.44 6.55 -24.56
CA GLY A 192 37.14 7.52 -25.42
C GLY A 192 37.22 8.96 -24.88
N CYS A 193 36.68 9.24 -23.69
CA CYS A 193 36.74 10.54 -23.05
C CYS A 193 37.69 10.53 -21.84
N ASN A 194 38.60 11.51 -21.76
CA ASN A 194 39.57 11.65 -20.67
C ASN A 194 39.03 12.37 -19.43
N VAL A 195 37.90 13.10 -19.55
CA VAL A 195 37.26 13.79 -18.43
C VAL A 195 35.74 13.84 -18.63
N GLY A 196 34.97 13.56 -17.57
CA GLY A 196 33.53 13.78 -17.49
C GLY A 196 32.63 12.72 -18.15
N GLY A 197 31.37 12.66 -17.70
CA GLY A 197 30.36 11.75 -18.24
C GLY A 197 29.78 12.19 -19.58
N VAL A 198 28.48 11.99 -19.81
CA VAL A 198 27.89 12.16 -21.15
C VAL A 198 28.19 13.53 -21.80
N SER A 199 28.44 14.57 -21.01
CA SER A 199 28.89 15.89 -21.48
C SER A 199 30.21 15.89 -22.24
N GLY A 200 31.11 14.94 -21.98
CA GLY A 200 32.36 14.79 -22.74
C GLY A 200 32.14 14.46 -24.23
N LEU A 201 30.93 14.06 -24.61
CA LEU A 201 30.53 13.79 -25.99
C LEU A 201 29.81 14.98 -26.66
N LEU A 202 29.59 16.09 -25.93
CA LEU A 202 28.73 17.20 -26.35
C LEU A 202 29.52 18.51 -26.36
N HIS A 203 29.48 19.29 -27.45
CA HIS A 203 30.09 20.62 -27.49
C HIS A 203 29.14 21.65 -26.92
N LEU A 204 29.46 22.20 -25.75
CA LEU A 204 28.59 23.14 -25.04
C LEU A 204 28.99 24.60 -25.27
N ASP A 205 27.99 25.46 -25.41
CA ASP A 205 28.13 26.92 -25.51
C ASP A 205 27.75 27.61 -24.19
N LEU A 206 27.02 26.92 -23.31
CA LEU A 206 26.71 27.36 -21.95
C LEU A 206 26.46 26.15 -21.06
N ALA A 207 27.14 26.11 -19.91
CA ALA A 207 26.87 25.15 -18.85
C ALA A 207 26.17 25.86 -17.68
N ILE A 208 25.03 25.34 -17.22
CA ILE A 208 24.23 25.91 -16.13
C ILE A 208 24.20 24.93 -14.96
N LEU A 209 24.68 25.37 -13.81
CA LEU A 209 24.52 24.68 -12.53
C LEU A 209 23.52 25.45 -11.67
N THR A 210 22.39 24.78 -11.40
CA THR A 210 21.34 25.28 -10.51
C THR A 210 21.77 25.08 -9.05
N GLN A 211 21.12 24.25 -8.24
CA GLN A 211 21.54 24.02 -6.85
C GLN A 211 22.38 22.76 -6.66
N VAL A 212 23.17 22.71 -5.58
CA VAL A 212 23.95 21.53 -5.15
C VAL A 212 23.56 21.15 -3.73
N ASP A 213 23.28 19.85 -3.51
CA ASP A 213 22.93 19.30 -2.20
C ASP A 213 23.55 17.89 -2.07
N ALA A 214 23.74 17.40 -0.84
CA ALA A 214 24.27 16.07 -0.51
C ALA A 214 23.33 14.91 -0.90
N GLY A 215 22.14 15.22 -1.41
CA GLY A 215 20.93 14.38 -1.37
C GLY A 215 20.81 13.16 -2.29
N GLN A 216 21.86 12.61 -2.92
CA GLN A 216 21.71 11.34 -3.66
C GLN A 216 22.79 10.29 -3.31
N LYS A 217 22.34 9.10 -2.89
CA LYS A 217 23.18 7.91 -2.59
C LYS A 217 24.23 8.08 -1.47
N GLY A 218 24.08 9.06 -0.58
CA GLY A 218 25.02 9.29 0.52
C GLY A 218 26.32 10.01 0.11
N TRP A 219 26.29 10.80 -0.98
CA TRP A 219 27.41 11.66 -1.35
C TRP A 219 27.47 12.90 -0.46
N SER A 220 28.67 13.41 -0.19
CA SER A 220 28.82 14.74 0.41
C SER A 220 28.46 15.84 -0.59
N ALA A 221 28.06 17.02 -0.12
CA ALA A 221 27.84 18.20 -0.97
C ALA A 221 29.04 18.47 -1.89
N LYS A 222 30.27 18.34 -1.35
CA LYS A 222 31.54 18.37 -2.10
C LYS A 222 31.58 17.40 -3.28
N LYS A 223 31.26 16.12 -3.04
CA LYS A 223 31.26 15.11 -4.11
C LYS A 223 30.16 15.36 -5.13
N THR A 224 29.00 15.83 -4.69
CA THR A 224 27.93 16.23 -5.60
C THR A 224 28.37 17.40 -6.50
N ALA A 225 29.04 18.41 -5.94
CA ALA A 225 29.61 19.53 -6.69
C ALA A 225 30.66 19.05 -7.70
N ASP A 226 31.62 18.22 -7.28
CA ASP A 226 32.64 17.65 -8.18
C ASP A 226 31.98 16.94 -9.38
N VAL A 227 31.00 16.07 -9.13
CA VAL A 227 30.34 15.32 -10.20
C VAL A 227 29.53 16.24 -11.12
N LYS A 228 28.80 17.21 -10.57
CA LYS A 228 27.94 18.09 -11.37
C LYS A 228 28.74 19.09 -12.20
N THR A 229 29.89 19.54 -11.72
CA THR A 229 30.76 20.47 -12.47
C THR A 229 31.41 19.82 -13.70
N ARG A 230 31.50 18.47 -13.75
CA ARG A 230 31.86 17.73 -14.97
C ARG A 230 30.92 17.97 -16.15
N LEU A 231 29.79 18.65 -15.93
CA LEU A 231 28.94 19.19 -17.00
C LEU A 231 29.75 19.97 -18.04
N ALA A 232 30.81 20.68 -17.61
CA ALA A 232 31.67 21.48 -18.47
C ALA A 232 32.86 20.73 -19.08
N ALA A 233 32.89 19.40 -19.02
CA ALA A 233 34.00 18.60 -19.54
C ALA A 233 34.37 18.86 -21.00
N ASN A 234 33.40 19.31 -21.81
CA ASN A 234 33.61 19.72 -23.20
C ASN A 234 32.88 21.04 -23.50
N LEU A 235 32.97 21.99 -22.56
CA LEU A 235 32.57 23.38 -22.76
C LEU A 235 33.56 24.05 -23.73
N LYS A 236 33.04 24.74 -24.75
CA LYS A 236 33.88 25.42 -25.75
C LYS A 236 34.77 26.49 -25.07
N PRO A 237 35.97 26.77 -25.61
CA PRO A 237 36.82 27.85 -25.09
C PRO A 237 36.05 29.16 -24.95
N ASP A 238 36.36 29.91 -23.89
CA ASP A 238 35.79 31.23 -23.55
C ASP A 238 34.28 31.26 -23.27
N CYS A 239 33.57 30.13 -23.39
CA CYS A 239 32.16 30.03 -23.04
C CYS A 239 31.96 29.99 -21.53
N ALA A 240 30.83 30.55 -21.08
CA ALA A 240 30.54 30.74 -19.68
C ALA A 240 30.05 29.44 -18.99
N PHE A 241 30.41 29.32 -17.72
CA PHE A 241 29.74 28.45 -16.76
C PHE A 241 28.88 29.31 -15.85
N LEU A 242 27.56 29.25 -16.03
CA LEU A 242 26.58 29.95 -15.22
C LEU A 242 26.25 29.11 -13.97
N VAL A 243 26.52 29.64 -12.78
CA VAL A 243 26.38 28.92 -11.51
C VAL A 243 25.55 29.72 -10.52
N ASN A 244 24.67 29.03 -9.80
CA ASN A 244 23.90 29.66 -8.72
C ASN A 244 24.84 30.10 -7.58
N GLY A 245 24.89 31.38 -7.29
CA GLY A 245 25.71 31.99 -6.23
C GLY A 245 25.19 31.72 -4.82
N GLU A 246 23.99 31.16 -4.67
CA GLU A 246 23.40 30.75 -3.39
C GLU A 246 23.69 29.28 -3.05
N ILE A 247 24.64 28.63 -3.73
CA ILE A 247 25.13 27.29 -3.34
C ILE A 247 25.95 27.43 -2.04
N GLU A 248 25.60 26.67 -0.99
CA GLU A 248 26.26 26.74 0.33
C GLU A 248 27.79 26.56 0.24
N ASN A 249 28.26 25.64 -0.61
CA ASN A 249 29.68 25.41 -0.87
C ASN A 249 30.16 26.03 -2.19
N LEU A 250 29.77 27.29 -2.48
CA LEU A 250 30.08 27.98 -3.74
C LEU A 250 31.58 28.02 -4.05
N THR A 251 32.44 28.41 -3.09
CA THR A 251 33.88 28.55 -3.33
C THR A 251 34.49 27.25 -3.87
N GLU A 252 34.23 26.14 -3.19
CA GLU A 252 34.69 24.82 -3.61
C GLU A 252 34.07 24.40 -4.96
N THR A 253 32.80 24.72 -5.18
CA THR A 253 32.13 24.47 -6.47
C THR A 253 32.81 25.24 -7.60
N THR A 254 33.17 26.51 -7.39
CA THR A 254 33.89 27.32 -8.39
C THR A 254 35.29 26.78 -8.65
N ASP A 255 36.00 26.28 -7.64
CA ASP A 255 37.31 25.64 -7.83
C ASP A 255 37.22 24.38 -8.70
N PHE A 256 36.15 23.60 -8.56
CA PHE A 256 35.90 22.47 -9.45
C PHE A 256 35.56 22.90 -10.89
N ILE A 257 34.91 24.04 -11.08
CA ILE A 257 34.60 24.60 -12.40
C ILE A 257 35.87 25.08 -13.11
N LYS A 258 36.83 25.67 -12.37
CA LYS A 258 38.14 26.15 -12.89
C LYS A 258 38.97 25.07 -13.58
N ARG A 259 38.65 23.79 -13.37
CA ARG A 259 39.23 22.66 -14.13
C ARG A 259 38.89 22.70 -15.62
N TYR A 260 37.81 23.40 -15.99
CA TYR A 260 37.25 23.41 -17.34
C TYR A 260 37.19 24.81 -17.95
N THR A 261 36.91 25.85 -17.17
CA THR A 261 36.85 27.24 -17.67
C THR A 261 37.14 28.26 -16.57
N ASN A 262 37.71 29.40 -16.95
CA ASN A 262 37.84 30.57 -16.07
C ASN A 262 36.68 31.56 -16.22
N ASN A 263 35.82 31.40 -17.23
CA ASN A 263 34.64 32.24 -17.43
C ASN A 263 33.48 31.72 -16.58
N ILE A 264 33.48 32.07 -15.29
CA ILE A 264 32.47 31.68 -14.32
C ILE A 264 31.57 32.90 -14.07
N ILE A 265 30.27 32.72 -14.25
CA ILE A 265 29.25 33.77 -14.04
C ILE A 265 28.28 33.30 -12.97
N THR A 266 28.06 34.12 -11.96
CA THR A 266 27.19 33.81 -10.82
C THR A 266 25.79 34.43 -10.99
N TYR A 267 24.76 33.70 -10.57
CA TYR A 267 23.40 34.23 -10.51
C TYR A 267 22.70 33.89 -9.19
N GLY A 268 21.80 34.73 -8.70
CA GLY A 268 21.06 34.44 -7.47
C GLY A 268 20.27 35.64 -6.96
N ARG A 269 19.78 35.58 -5.72
CA ARG A 269 19.02 36.69 -5.12
C ARG A 269 19.85 37.65 -4.28
N THR A 270 21.16 37.43 -4.21
CA THR A 270 22.07 38.25 -3.40
C THR A 270 22.86 39.22 -4.27
N PRO A 271 23.14 40.45 -3.80
CA PRO A 271 23.91 41.44 -4.57
C PRO A 271 25.35 41.04 -4.93
N ASN A 272 25.85 39.95 -4.36
CA ASN A 272 27.19 39.42 -4.64
C ASN A 272 27.26 38.59 -5.93
N CYS A 273 26.12 38.30 -6.56
CA CYS A 273 26.07 37.58 -7.83
C CYS A 273 26.22 38.55 -9.01
N ASP A 274 26.82 38.09 -10.12
CA ASP A 274 26.91 38.89 -11.35
C ASP A 274 25.53 39.27 -11.87
N TYR A 275 24.60 38.31 -11.87
CA TYR A 275 23.18 38.51 -12.10
C TYR A 275 22.43 38.35 -10.79
N PHE A 276 21.80 39.40 -10.28
CA PHE A 276 21.03 39.30 -9.05
C PHE A 276 19.61 39.85 -9.19
N GLY A 277 18.68 39.24 -8.46
CA GLY A 277 17.29 39.64 -8.41
C GLY A 277 16.81 39.96 -7.01
N GLU A 278 16.14 41.08 -6.83
CA GLU A 278 15.52 41.50 -5.56
C GLU A 278 14.01 41.62 -5.73
N VAL A 279 13.25 41.06 -4.78
CA VAL A 279 11.79 41.17 -4.78
C VAL A 279 11.38 42.40 -3.98
N THR A 280 10.73 43.35 -4.65
CA THR A 280 10.22 44.58 -4.06
C THR A 280 8.97 44.31 -3.20
N PRO A 281 8.64 45.19 -2.24
CA PRO A 281 7.47 45.01 -1.35
C PRO A 281 6.11 44.88 -2.07
N ASP A 282 5.98 45.45 -3.27
CA ASP A 282 4.78 45.37 -4.11
C ASP A 282 4.68 44.04 -4.89
N GLY A 283 5.75 43.23 -4.89
CA GLY A 283 5.79 41.88 -5.46
C GLY A 283 6.43 41.79 -6.84
N HIS A 284 7.25 42.77 -7.22
CA HIS A 284 8.03 42.75 -8.46
C HIS A 284 9.44 42.22 -8.20
N LEU A 285 9.96 41.38 -9.10
CA LEU A 285 11.35 40.94 -9.12
C LEU A 285 12.14 41.86 -10.03
N GLU A 286 12.99 42.70 -9.46
CA GLU A 286 13.96 43.50 -10.20
C GLU A 286 15.24 42.71 -10.41
N ILE A 287 15.58 42.41 -11.67
CA ILE A 287 16.78 41.67 -12.04
C ILE A 287 17.80 42.65 -12.60
N ARG A 288 19.04 42.54 -12.13
CA ARG A 288 20.17 43.38 -12.52
C ARG A 288 21.34 42.52 -12.97
N HIS A 289 22.09 43.02 -13.93
CA HIS A 289 23.43 42.52 -14.25
C HIS A 289 24.42 43.58 -13.76
N LYS A 290 25.16 43.24 -12.69
CA LYS A 290 26.01 44.19 -11.95
C LYS A 290 25.18 45.41 -11.49
N HIS A 291 25.47 46.60 -12.01
CA HIS A 291 24.81 47.84 -11.59
C HIS A 291 23.63 48.24 -12.49
N GLU A 292 23.40 47.52 -13.59
CA GLU A 292 22.38 47.87 -14.57
C GLU A 292 21.14 47.01 -14.39
N GLN A 293 19.98 47.66 -14.29
CA GLN A 293 18.69 46.97 -14.25
C GLN A 293 18.35 46.41 -15.62
N LEU A 294 18.09 45.11 -15.68
CA LEU A 294 17.72 44.39 -16.90
C LEU A 294 16.21 44.36 -17.09
N VAL A 295 15.46 44.01 -16.05
CA VAL A 295 14.00 43.81 -16.15
C VAL A 295 13.33 43.85 -14.78
N SER A 296 12.03 44.17 -14.76
CA SER A 296 11.15 44.01 -13.59
C SER A 296 9.97 43.12 -13.97
N LEU A 297 9.70 42.07 -13.18
CA LEU A 297 8.67 41.04 -13.46
C LEU A 297 7.73 40.85 -12.27
N MET A 298 6.46 40.49 -12.48
CA MET A 298 5.52 40.25 -11.38
C MET A 298 5.69 38.83 -10.83
N VAL A 299 6.09 38.70 -9.57
CA VAL A 299 6.39 37.38 -8.97
C VAL A 299 5.51 37.03 -7.77
N ARG A 300 4.41 37.75 -7.56
CA ARG A 300 3.49 37.48 -6.46
C ARG A 300 2.98 36.03 -6.50
N GLY A 301 3.28 35.27 -5.44
CA GLY A 301 2.89 33.86 -5.31
C GLY A 301 3.90 32.85 -5.86
N PHE A 302 5.07 33.30 -6.31
CA PHE A 302 6.18 32.40 -6.68
C PHE A 302 7.03 32.08 -5.45
N ASP A 303 7.61 30.89 -5.43
CA ASP A 303 8.60 30.52 -4.42
C ASP A 303 10.01 30.95 -4.82
N ASP A 304 10.88 31.01 -3.83
CA ASP A 304 12.30 31.35 -3.97
C ASP A 304 13.04 30.53 -5.03
N GLY A 305 12.73 29.23 -5.15
CA GLY A 305 13.36 28.36 -6.14
C GLY A 305 13.00 28.76 -7.56
N LEU A 306 11.72 29.04 -7.83
CA LEU A 306 11.28 29.54 -9.13
C LEU A 306 11.87 30.92 -9.43
N ILE A 307 11.90 31.82 -8.44
CA ILE A 307 12.53 33.15 -8.57
C ILE A 307 13.99 33.01 -8.97
N THR A 308 14.77 32.18 -8.26
CA THR A 308 16.18 31.95 -8.61
C THR A 308 16.32 31.28 -9.99
N ASP A 309 15.46 30.34 -10.35
CA ASP A 309 15.43 29.73 -11.70
C ASP A 309 15.11 30.76 -12.80
N MET A 310 14.25 31.75 -12.53
CA MET A 310 13.95 32.86 -13.45
C MET A 310 15.16 33.75 -13.67
N ILE A 311 15.87 34.12 -12.60
CA ILE A 311 17.11 34.91 -12.67
C ILE A 311 18.15 34.17 -13.52
N GLY A 312 18.37 32.88 -13.25
CA GLY A 312 19.30 32.06 -14.02
C GLY A 312 18.90 31.89 -15.50
N ALA A 313 17.60 31.80 -15.80
CA ALA A 313 17.13 31.68 -17.17
C ALA A 313 17.33 32.98 -17.98
N LEU A 314 17.08 34.14 -17.38
CA LEU A 314 17.32 35.43 -18.01
C LEU A 314 18.81 35.73 -18.16
N ALA A 315 19.63 35.39 -17.17
CA ALA A 315 21.08 35.46 -17.29
C ALA A 315 21.59 34.59 -18.47
N ALA A 316 21.09 33.36 -18.61
CA ALA A 316 21.43 32.50 -19.74
C ALA A 316 21.00 33.09 -21.08
N TYR A 317 19.83 33.72 -21.15
CA TYR A 317 19.31 34.38 -22.35
C TYR A 317 20.18 35.57 -22.77
N ASP A 318 20.55 36.43 -21.82
CA ASP A 318 21.45 37.58 -22.04
C ASP A 318 22.83 37.12 -22.51
N ILE A 319 23.46 36.16 -21.81
CA ILE A 319 24.77 35.58 -22.17
C ILE A 319 24.78 35.01 -23.60
N LEU A 320 23.67 34.43 -24.06
CA LEU A 320 23.58 33.83 -25.40
C LEU A 320 23.27 34.83 -26.50
N GLY A 321 23.13 36.12 -26.18
CA GLY A 321 22.90 37.23 -27.09
C GLY A 321 21.44 37.64 -27.24
N GLY A 322 20.57 37.24 -26.31
CA GLY A 322 19.18 37.66 -26.28
C GLY A 322 19.02 39.09 -25.77
N VAL A 323 18.16 39.88 -26.41
CA VAL A 323 17.81 41.24 -25.93
C VAL A 323 16.55 41.14 -25.08
N ILE A 324 16.62 41.57 -23.82
CA ILE A 324 15.49 41.59 -22.89
C ILE A 324 14.68 42.88 -23.14
N SER A 325 13.80 42.85 -24.14
CA SER A 325 12.82 43.92 -24.38
C SER A 325 11.62 43.79 -23.45
N GLU A 326 10.82 44.86 -23.32
CA GLU A 326 9.53 44.81 -22.58
C GLU A 326 8.62 43.68 -23.09
N GLU A 327 8.57 43.44 -24.41
CA GLU A 327 7.77 42.36 -25.00
C GLU A 327 8.24 40.96 -24.55
N VAL A 328 9.56 40.72 -24.54
CA VAL A 328 10.14 39.44 -24.08
C VAL A 328 9.91 39.26 -22.58
N ALA A 329 10.05 40.34 -21.80
CA ALA A 329 9.78 40.35 -20.37
C ALA A 329 8.32 39.96 -20.07
N ASP A 330 7.36 40.58 -20.75
CA ASP A 330 5.93 40.30 -20.63
C ASP A 330 5.56 38.86 -21.02
N LEU A 331 6.14 38.36 -22.12
CA LEU A 331 5.94 36.97 -22.56
C LEU A 331 6.54 35.98 -21.57
N PHE A 332 7.69 36.31 -20.99
CA PHE A 332 8.34 35.48 -19.99
C PHE A 332 7.57 35.45 -18.67
N ASP A 333 7.10 36.61 -18.21
CA ASP A 333 6.24 36.75 -17.02
C ASP A 333 5.01 35.84 -17.09
N ARG A 334 4.27 35.94 -18.21
CA ARG A 334 3.10 35.08 -18.47
C ARG A 334 3.47 33.60 -18.52
N PHE A 335 4.61 33.25 -19.11
CA PHE A 335 5.05 31.85 -19.18
C PHE A 335 5.43 31.30 -17.80
N CYS A 336 6.12 32.08 -16.98
CA CYS A 336 6.51 31.73 -15.61
C CYS A 336 5.28 31.44 -14.75
N ALA A 337 4.23 32.25 -14.84
CA ALA A 337 2.95 32.02 -14.15
C ALA A 337 2.32 30.65 -14.48
N HIS A 338 2.51 30.14 -15.70
CA HIS A 338 2.01 28.84 -16.16
C HIS A 338 3.03 27.69 -16.04
N THR A 339 4.26 27.98 -15.59
CA THR A 339 5.36 27.00 -15.55
C THR A 339 5.42 26.23 -14.23
N THR A 340 4.75 26.71 -13.19
CA THR A 340 4.70 26.05 -11.87
C THR A 340 4.36 24.56 -12.03
N THR A 341 5.23 23.68 -11.52
CA THR A 341 5.01 22.23 -11.57
C THR A 341 3.93 21.77 -10.60
N ARG A 342 3.53 22.67 -9.68
CA ARG A 342 2.53 22.44 -8.65
C ARG A 342 1.15 22.34 -9.28
N LYS A 343 0.46 21.26 -9.01
CA LYS A 343 -0.91 21.09 -9.47
C LYS A 343 -1.85 21.58 -8.38
N ILE A 344 -2.54 22.68 -8.64
CA ILE A 344 -3.53 23.24 -7.71
C ILE A 344 -4.90 22.71 -8.08
N SER A 345 -5.63 22.22 -7.09
CA SER A 345 -7.02 21.75 -7.23
C SER A 345 -7.86 22.43 -6.17
N ARG A 346 -8.99 23.01 -6.59
CA ARG A 346 -9.94 23.64 -5.68
C ARG A 346 -11.23 22.86 -5.74
N LEU A 347 -11.71 22.44 -4.57
CA LEU A 347 -12.88 21.60 -4.40
C LEU A 347 -13.78 22.26 -3.35
N GLU A 348 -15.08 21.97 -3.43
CA GLU A 348 -16.01 22.26 -2.35
C GLU A 348 -16.56 20.92 -1.85
N VAL A 349 -16.45 20.71 -0.54
CA VAL A 349 -16.79 19.44 0.11
C VAL A 349 -17.60 19.73 1.36
N GLY A 350 -18.85 19.29 1.40
CA GLY A 350 -19.72 19.50 2.57
C GLY A 350 -19.96 20.97 2.92
N GLY A 351 -19.87 21.89 1.95
CA GLY A 351 -19.97 23.34 2.18
C GLY A 351 -18.67 24.03 2.60
N HIS A 352 -17.55 23.29 2.64
CA HIS A 352 -16.22 23.82 2.94
C HIS A 352 -15.31 23.85 1.72
N HIS A 353 -14.45 24.87 1.65
CA HIS A 353 -13.47 25.02 0.59
C HIS A 353 -12.21 24.21 0.88
N VAL A 354 -11.81 23.37 -0.08
CA VAL A 354 -10.60 22.55 0.02
C VAL A 354 -9.69 22.87 -1.15
N THR A 355 -8.53 23.46 -0.86
CA THR A 355 -7.45 23.70 -1.83
C THR A 355 -6.37 22.64 -1.65
N ILE A 356 -6.02 21.91 -2.71
CA ILE A 356 -4.93 20.94 -2.72
C ILE A 356 -3.80 21.47 -3.60
N ILE A 357 -2.60 21.56 -3.04
CA ILE A 357 -1.37 21.99 -3.71
C ILE A 357 -0.42 20.79 -3.76
N ASP A 358 -0.30 20.19 -4.94
CA ASP A 358 0.45 18.95 -5.17
C ASP A 358 1.79 19.22 -5.87
N ASP A 359 2.90 18.96 -5.16
CA ASP A 359 4.28 18.96 -5.65
C ASP A 359 4.93 17.56 -5.58
N THR A 360 4.23 16.54 -6.08
CA THR A 360 4.71 15.14 -6.08
C THR A 360 5.72 14.82 -7.20
N HIS A 361 6.35 15.80 -7.86
CA HIS A 361 7.24 15.54 -9.00
C HIS A 361 8.57 14.88 -8.57
N ASN A 362 9.24 15.42 -7.55
CA ASN A 362 10.51 14.92 -7.00
C ASN A 362 10.57 15.23 -5.50
N ALA A 363 11.22 14.40 -4.70
CA ALA A 363 11.52 14.71 -3.30
C ALA A 363 13.02 14.55 -3.03
N GLU A 364 13.69 15.68 -2.82
CA GLU A 364 15.03 15.80 -2.25
C GLU A 364 14.95 16.71 -1.03
N LEU A 365 15.87 16.57 -0.08
CA LEU A 365 15.82 17.29 1.19
C LEU A 365 15.70 18.82 1.01
N LEU A 366 16.54 19.42 0.16
CA LEU A 366 16.42 20.85 -0.16
C LEU A 366 15.07 21.21 -0.81
N SER A 367 14.53 20.36 -1.68
CA SER A 367 13.21 20.58 -2.30
C SER A 367 12.07 20.46 -1.29
N ILE A 368 12.20 19.61 -0.27
CA ILE A 368 11.25 19.52 0.84
C ILE A 368 11.34 20.78 1.71
N LYS A 369 12.56 21.22 2.07
CA LYS A 369 12.78 22.47 2.83
C LYS A 369 12.10 23.67 2.16
N ASN A 370 12.33 23.87 0.87
CA ASN A 370 11.73 24.97 0.11
C ASN A 370 10.20 24.85 0.02
N PHE A 371 9.66 23.63 -0.05
CA PHE A 371 8.20 23.44 -0.12
C PHE A 371 7.51 23.61 1.23
N ILE A 372 8.18 23.23 2.33
CA ILE A 372 7.74 23.56 3.69
C ILE A 372 7.70 25.08 3.84
N ASP A 373 8.79 25.77 3.50
CA ASP A 373 8.86 27.24 3.59
C ASP A 373 7.76 27.94 2.78
N PHE A 374 7.54 27.49 1.53
CA PHE A 374 6.42 27.95 0.71
C PHE A 374 5.06 27.73 1.39
N ALA A 375 4.83 26.55 1.99
CA ALA A 375 3.57 26.23 2.66
C ALA A 375 3.36 27.07 3.94
N GLN A 376 4.43 27.39 4.66
CA GLN A 376 4.41 28.28 5.82
C GLN A 376 3.96 29.68 5.43
N HIS A 377 4.53 30.23 4.35
CA HIS A 377 4.25 31.58 3.87
C HIS A 377 3.02 31.68 2.95
N TYR A 378 2.37 30.55 2.63
CA TYR A 378 1.15 30.56 1.83
C TYR A 378 0.04 31.34 2.51
N VAL A 379 -0.50 32.37 1.86
CA VAL A 379 -1.55 33.22 2.42
C VAL A 379 -2.88 32.47 2.41
N THR A 380 -3.50 32.33 3.59
CA THR A 380 -4.79 31.65 3.79
C THR A 380 -5.83 32.59 4.40
N GLY A 381 -7.10 32.28 4.23
CA GLY A 381 -8.19 32.97 4.94
C GLY A 381 -8.12 32.76 6.46
N SER A 382 -8.79 33.61 7.24
CA SER A 382 -8.74 33.56 8.72
C SER A 382 -9.27 32.25 9.34
N ASN A 383 -10.07 31.48 8.59
CA ASN A 383 -10.68 30.23 9.03
C ASN A 383 -10.13 28.98 8.29
N GLU A 384 -9.15 29.16 7.40
CA GLU A 384 -8.55 28.06 6.63
C GLU A 384 -7.42 27.39 7.42
N LYS A 385 -7.43 26.05 7.44
CA LYS A 385 -6.43 25.23 8.13
C LYS A 385 -5.40 24.67 7.16
N LYS A 386 -4.12 24.71 7.53
CA LYS A 386 -3.00 24.23 6.72
C LYS A 386 -2.64 22.80 7.11
N LEU A 387 -2.85 21.87 6.19
CA LEU A 387 -2.44 20.48 6.33
C LEU A 387 -1.28 20.16 5.39
N TYR A 388 -0.29 19.40 5.87
CA TYR A 388 0.86 19.01 5.07
C TYR A 388 0.99 17.49 4.97
N ILE A 389 1.25 16.94 3.78
CA ILE A 389 1.44 15.51 3.54
C ILE A 389 2.85 15.29 2.98
N GLU A 390 3.71 14.60 3.74
CA GLU A 390 5.08 14.28 3.33
C GLU A 390 5.22 12.80 2.96
N GLY A 391 5.74 12.54 1.77
CA GLY A 391 6.11 11.21 1.31
C GLY A 391 7.56 10.84 1.58
N ARG A 392 7.86 9.53 1.49
CA ARG A 392 9.25 9.03 1.49
C ARG A 392 10.14 9.71 0.44
N VAL A 393 11.36 10.05 0.84
CA VAL A 393 12.50 10.35 -0.04
C VAL A 393 13.13 9.03 -0.48
N ILE A 394 13.25 8.83 -1.79
CA ILE A 394 13.80 7.59 -2.35
C ILE A 394 15.30 7.72 -2.64
N ASN A 395 15.98 6.59 -2.87
CA ASN A 395 17.42 6.53 -3.22
C ASN A 395 18.42 6.95 -2.13
N LEU A 396 18.00 7.06 -0.87
CA LEU A 396 18.85 7.45 0.26
C LEU A 396 19.74 6.33 0.81
N ARG A 397 19.40 5.05 0.59
CA ARG A 397 20.16 3.90 1.11
C ARG A 397 20.39 4.02 2.63
N ASN A 398 21.65 4.04 3.08
CA ASN A 398 22.07 4.04 4.49
C ASN A 398 21.78 5.36 5.22
N ILE A 399 21.54 6.47 4.52
CA ILE A 399 21.20 7.76 5.15
C ILE A 399 19.68 7.99 5.25
N SER A 400 18.86 7.01 4.85
CA SER A 400 17.39 7.13 4.82
C SER A 400 16.80 7.61 6.14
N TYR A 401 17.15 6.98 7.26
CA TYR A 401 16.65 7.37 8.58
C TYR A 401 17.01 8.82 8.92
N ARG A 402 18.29 9.20 8.76
CA ARG A 402 18.78 10.54 9.11
C ARG A 402 18.04 11.63 8.32
N THR A 403 17.87 11.44 7.02
CA THR A 403 17.16 12.42 6.17
C THR A 403 15.68 12.52 6.53
N HIS A 404 14.97 11.39 6.71
CA HIS A 404 13.56 11.44 7.09
C HIS A 404 13.35 12.02 8.50
N HIS A 405 14.31 11.80 9.41
CA HIS A 405 14.29 12.38 10.75
C HIS A 405 14.44 13.91 10.66
N GLU A 406 15.38 14.40 9.85
CA GLU A 406 15.54 15.84 9.59
C GLU A 406 14.25 16.44 9.00
N VAL A 407 13.61 15.76 8.06
CA VAL A 407 12.32 16.19 7.50
C VAL A 407 11.24 16.30 8.56
N VAL A 408 11.11 15.33 9.48
CA VAL A 408 10.13 15.41 10.58
C VAL A 408 10.44 16.55 11.54
N GLN A 409 11.72 16.83 11.84
CA GLN A 409 12.08 18.00 12.67
C GLN A 409 11.69 19.32 12.01
N LEU A 410 11.81 19.43 10.69
CA LEU A 410 11.33 20.61 9.95
C LEU A 410 9.81 20.73 10.04
N LEU A 411 9.07 19.63 9.86
CA LEU A 411 7.60 19.62 9.93
C LEU A 411 7.07 19.98 11.33
N ASN A 412 7.73 19.48 12.40
CA ASN A 412 7.38 19.84 13.78
C ASN A 412 7.47 21.35 14.02
N ASN A 413 8.47 22.01 13.43
CA ASN A 413 8.70 23.44 13.61
C ASN A 413 7.99 24.31 12.55
N ALA A 414 7.24 23.69 11.63
CA ALA A 414 6.69 24.40 10.49
C ALA A 414 5.40 25.18 10.81
N GLY A 415 4.74 24.92 11.95
CA GLY A 415 3.51 25.62 12.33
C GLY A 415 2.29 25.27 11.46
N PHE A 416 2.27 24.07 10.86
CA PHE A 416 1.06 23.53 10.22
C PHE A 416 0.04 23.09 11.28
N ASP A 417 -1.25 23.15 10.95
CA ASP A 417 -2.30 22.68 11.86
C ASP A 417 -2.20 21.16 12.08
N LYS A 418 -2.00 20.40 10.99
CA LYS A 418 -1.53 19.01 11.07
C LYS A 418 -0.60 18.66 9.92
N TYR A 419 0.27 17.69 10.15
CA TYR A 419 0.97 17.00 9.07
C TYR A 419 0.81 15.48 9.12
N TYR A 420 0.89 14.85 7.95
CA TYR A 420 0.71 13.42 7.76
C TYR A 420 1.92 12.83 7.04
N LEU A 421 2.26 11.60 7.40
CA LEU A 421 3.41 10.89 6.82
C LEU A 421 2.94 9.76 5.90
N TYR A 422 3.62 9.60 4.77
CA TYR A 422 3.23 8.63 3.74
C TYR A 422 4.40 7.77 3.24
N GLY A 423 4.24 6.45 3.37
CA GLY A 423 5.12 5.45 2.77
C GLY A 423 6.11 4.80 3.76
N PRO A 424 6.57 3.57 3.46
CA PRO A 424 7.13 2.65 4.47
C PRO A 424 8.33 3.17 5.27
N GLU A 425 9.21 4.00 4.70
CA GLU A 425 10.37 4.57 5.39
C GLU A 425 10.00 5.68 6.37
N MET A 426 8.82 6.30 6.22
CA MET A 426 8.35 7.33 7.14
C MET A 426 7.93 6.74 8.49
N ASP A 427 7.62 5.44 8.54
CA ASP A 427 7.30 4.71 9.78
C ASP A 427 8.42 4.82 10.82
N TRP A 428 9.67 4.77 10.37
CA TRP A 428 10.84 4.81 11.24
C TRP A 428 11.00 6.12 12.01
N VAL A 429 10.39 7.20 11.53
CA VAL A 429 10.50 8.54 12.11
C VAL A 429 9.21 9.00 12.79
N VAL A 430 8.17 8.16 12.80
CA VAL A 430 6.95 8.37 13.60
C VAL A 430 7.24 8.62 15.08
N PRO A 431 8.23 7.97 15.73
CA PRO A 431 8.56 8.29 17.13
C PRO A 431 9.07 9.73 17.35
N SER A 432 9.57 10.41 16.31
CA SER A 432 10.14 11.76 16.38
C SER A 432 9.12 12.87 16.06
N VAL A 433 7.85 12.52 15.86
CA VAL A 433 6.78 13.48 15.53
C VAL A 433 6.32 14.24 16.76
N ASP A 434 5.95 15.51 16.58
CA ASP A 434 5.19 16.24 17.57
C ASP A 434 3.73 15.76 17.54
N LYS A 435 3.33 15.04 18.59
CA LYS A 435 2.00 14.44 18.72
C LYS A 435 0.86 15.48 18.75
N SER A 436 1.15 16.75 19.03
CA SER A 436 0.13 17.81 19.07
C SER A 436 -0.36 18.22 17.66
N VAL A 437 0.51 18.11 16.65
CA VAL A 437 0.26 18.51 15.26
C VAL A 437 0.38 17.33 14.27
N TYR A 438 0.56 16.11 14.78
CA TYR A 438 0.69 14.91 13.95
C TYR A 438 -0.68 14.30 13.62
N GLY A 439 -1.03 14.30 12.33
CA GLY A 439 -2.28 13.76 11.80
C GLY A 439 -2.26 12.25 11.52
N GLY A 440 -1.07 11.64 11.50
CA GLY A 440 -0.89 10.19 11.42
C GLY A 440 -0.12 9.70 10.17
N TYR A 441 0.04 8.38 10.09
CA TYR A 441 0.86 7.70 9.07
C TYR A 441 0.03 6.73 8.24
N CYS A 442 0.35 6.62 6.95
CA CYS A 442 -0.21 5.56 6.12
C CYS A 442 0.70 5.12 4.98
N THR A 443 0.37 3.99 4.36
CA THR A 443 1.12 3.41 3.23
C THR A 443 0.31 3.36 1.94
N THR A 444 -0.97 3.77 1.98
CA THR A 444 -1.86 3.71 0.83
C THR A 444 -2.67 5.00 0.63
N PRO A 445 -2.97 5.41 -0.61
CA PRO A 445 -3.69 6.66 -0.88
C PRO A 445 -5.09 6.71 -0.29
N ARG A 446 -5.73 5.54 -0.15
CA ARG A 446 -7.07 5.41 0.41
C ARG A 446 -7.07 5.59 1.93
N GLN A 447 -6.02 5.15 2.64
CA GLN A 447 -5.89 5.43 4.07
C GLN A 447 -5.68 6.92 4.30
N MET A 448 -4.79 7.55 3.52
CA MET A 448 -4.56 9.00 3.59
C MET A 448 -5.87 9.77 3.40
N ALA A 449 -6.62 9.46 2.35
CA ALA A 449 -7.88 10.15 2.07
C ALA A 449 -8.95 9.96 3.15
N ARG A 450 -8.98 8.80 3.82
CA ARG A 450 -9.87 8.59 4.98
C ARG A 450 -9.45 9.39 6.21
N MET A 451 -8.14 9.53 6.44
CA MET A 451 -7.61 10.30 7.58
C MET A 451 -7.88 11.78 7.41
N ILE A 452 -7.58 12.33 6.23
CA ILE A 452 -7.92 13.71 5.86
C ILE A 452 -9.43 13.93 5.84
N GLY A 453 -10.21 12.92 5.44
CA GLY A 453 -11.67 12.99 5.43
C GLY A 453 -12.29 13.35 6.78
N LYS A 454 -11.61 13.05 7.89
CA LYS A 454 -12.06 13.43 9.25
C LYS A 454 -11.93 14.93 9.55
N GLU A 455 -11.12 15.65 8.77
CA GLU A 455 -10.85 17.08 8.94
C GLU A 455 -11.72 17.95 8.00
N LEU A 456 -12.66 17.35 7.24
CA LEU A 456 -13.48 18.03 6.22
C LEU A 456 -14.67 18.84 6.77
N ASN A 457 -14.67 19.16 8.05
CA ASN A 457 -15.67 20.00 8.71
C ASN A 457 -15.26 21.48 8.79
N GLN A 458 -14.25 21.87 8.00
CA GLN A 458 -13.64 23.20 7.98
C GLN A 458 -12.95 23.43 6.63
N ASP A 459 -12.60 24.68 6.33
CA ASP A 459 -11.87 25.01 5.11
C ASP A 459 -10.40 24.57 5.23
N LEU A 460 -9.88 23.90 4.21
CA LEU A 460 -8.55 23.28 4.23
C LEU A 460 -7.68 23.74 3.07
N VAL A 461 -6.39 23.95 3.36
CA VAL A 461 -5.32 24.01 2.37
C VAL A 461 -4.36 22.85 2.62
N ILE A 462 -4.30 21.91 1.66
CA ILE A 462 -3.56 20.66 1.77
C ILE A 462 -2.34 20.72 0.85
N PHE A 463 -1.15 20.69 1.43
CA PHE A 463 0.13 20.61 0.72
C PHE A 463 0.58 19.17 0.60
N ILE A 464 1.00 18.72 -0.58
CA ILE A 464 1.46 17.34 -0.81
C ILE A 464 2.85 17.37 -1.43
N LYS A 465 3.83 16.75 -0.76
CA LYS A 465 5.20 16.64 -1.23
C LYS A 465 5.69 15.21 -1.25
N ALA A 466 6.23 14.76 -2.39
CA ALA A 466 6.89 13.46 -2.52
C ALA A 466 7.62 13.27 -3.85
N ASP A 467 8.21 12.10 -4.04
CA ASP A 467 8.81 11.65 -5.30
C ASP A 467 7.81 10.87 -6.17
N SER A 468 7.62 11.29 -7.43
CA SER A 468 6.71 10.66 -8.40
C SER A 468 7.06 9.20 -8.72
N ARG A 469 8.31 8.79 -8.51
CA ARG A 469 8.77 7.41 -8.70
C ARG A 469 8.33 6.48 -7.57
N ALA A 470 7.82 7.02 -6.45
CA ALA A 470 7.12 6.26 -5.42
C ALA A 470 5.69 5.96 -5.88
N ASN A 471 5.50 4.78 -6.51
CA ASN A 471 4.33 4.36 -7.31
C ASN A 471 2.92 4.57 -6.70
N SER A 472 2.79 4.85 -5.40
CA SER A 472 1.49 5.00 -4.74
C SER A 472 1.14 6.45 -4.37
N ILE A 473 2.10 7.33 -4.04
CA ILE A 473 1.76 8.67 -3.51
C ILE A 473 1.26 9.66 -4.57
N GLY A 474 1.71 9.54 -5.82
CA GLY A 474 1.16 10.35 -6.93
C GLY A 474 -0.33 10.11 -7.18
N GLN A 475 -0.91 9.09 -6.54
CA GLN A 475 -2.36 8.82 -6.56
C GLN A 475 -3.08 9.47 -5.37
N VAL A 476 -2.39 10.01 -4.36
CA VAL A 476 -3.00 10.64 -3.16
C VAL A 476 -3.87 11.81 -3.58
N ARG A 477 -3.37 12.76 -4.37
CA ARG A 477 -4.19 13.87 -4.89
C ARG A 477 -5.44 13.37 -5.60
N ALA A 478 -5.30 12.52 -6.63
CA ALA A 478 -6.45 12.00 -7.38
C ALA A 478 -7.41 11.17 -6.49
N THR A 479 -6.89 10.52 -5.44
CA THR A 479 -7.68 9.77 -4.48
C THR A 479 -8.40 10.70 -3.50
N LEU A 480 -7.76 11.77 -3.04
CA LEU A 480 -8.35 12.83 -2.22
C LEU A 480 -9.45 13.54 -3.02
N GLU A 481 -9.18 14.00 -4.24
CA GLU A 481 -10.20 14.58 -5.13
C GLU A 481 -11.40 13.64 -5.31
N LYS A 482 -11.16 12.33 -5.48
CA LYS A 482 -12.21 11.33 -5.67
C LYS A 482 -12.86 10.84 -4.37
N GLN A 483 -12.25 11.02 -3.21
CA GLN A 483 -12.78 10.53 -1.93
C GLN A 483 -13.29 11.67 -1.07
N LEU A 484 -12.58 12.79 -0.95
CA LEU A 484 -13.05 13.98 -0.25
C LEU A 484 -14.33 14.52 -0.89
N ALA A 485 -14.44 14.59 -2.22
CA ALA A 485 -15.70 14.93 -2.90
C ALA A 485 -16.85 13.92 -2.67
N TYR A 486 -16.62 12.84 -1.93
CA TYR A 486 -17.54 11.72 -1.72
C TYR A 486 -17.60 11.22 -0.28
N ASP A 487 -16.89 11.82 0.69
CA ASP A 487 -16.71 11.24 2.02
C ASP A 487 -16.60 12.31 3.11
N THR A 488 -17.75 12.86 3.50
CA THR A 488 -18.02 13.13 4.92
C THR A 488 -18.91 12.01 5.44
N GLY A 489 -18.58 11.48 6.61
CA GLY A 489 -19.35 10.43 7.29
C GLY A 489 -18.69 9.05 7.28
N LEU A 490 -18.02 8.74 8.39
CA LEU A 490 -17.91 7.39 8.91
C LEU A 490 -19.33 6.89 9.23
N GLY A 491 -19.83 6.00 8.39
CA GLY A 491 -20.94 5.11 8.66
C GLY A 491 -20.64 3.81 7.93
N SER A 492 -20.53 2.70 8.66
CA SER A 492 -20.86 1.42 8.07
C SER A 492 -22.34 1.48 7.69
N ASP A 493 -22.66 1.90 6.47
CA ASP A 493 -24.05 1.97 6.03
C ASP A 493 -24.55 0.54 5.81
N PHE A 494 -25.03 -0.08 6.87
CA PHE A 494 -26.12 -1.03 6.76
C PHE A 494 -27.35 -0.20 6.45
N ALA A 495 -28.07 -0.52 5.38
CA ALA A 495 -29.29 0.18 5.04
C ALA A 495 -30.40 -0.82 4.71
N MET A 496 -31.59 -0.58 5.24
CA MET A 496 -32.82 -1.30 4.92
C MET A 496 -33.68 -0.49 3.96
N THR A 497 -34.62 -1.17 3.31
CA THR A 497 -35.69 -0.54 2.56
C THR A 497 -36.39 0.53 3.41
N GLY A 498 -36.35 1.78 2.98
CA GLY A 498 -37.08 2.89 3.61
C GLY A 498 -36.22 4.02 4.22
N GLU A 499 -34.89 3.97 4.11
CA GLU A 499 -34.03 5.09 4.50
C GLU A 499 -34.09 6.26 3.50
N GLN A 500 -33.94 7.50 4.00
CA GLN A 500 -33.97 8.71 3.18
C GLN A 500 -32.91 8.68 2.07
N GLN A 501 -33.27 9.18 0.89
CA GLN A 501 -32.35 9.33 -0.23
C GLN A 501 -31.12 10.15 0.18
N THR A 502 -29.94 9.53 0.13
CA THR A 502 -28.66 10.23 0.26
C THR A 502 -28.04 10.46 -1.12
N ASN A 503 -27.31 11.57 -1.29
CA ASN A 503 -26.56 11.85 -2.52
C ASN A 503 -25.21 11.10 -2.59
N LYS A 504 -24.96 10.13 -1.69
CA LYS A 504 -23.70 9.39 -1.56
C LYS A 504 -23.79 8.02 -2.25
N ALA A 505 -22.75 7.67 -3.04
CA ALA A 505 -22.69 6.37 -3.70
C ALA A 505 -22.40 5.26 -2.67
N TYR A 506 -23.34 4.33 -2.52
CA TYR A 506 -23.29 3.23 -1.56
C TYR A 506 -22.14 2.24 -1.87
N ILE A 507 -21.89 1.92 -3.15
CA ILE A 507 -20.75 1.11 -3.60
C ILE A 507 -20.11 1.68 -4.88
N ARG A 508 -18.81 1.38 -5.07
CA ARG A 508 -18.01 1.78 -6.26
C ARG A 508 -17.86 0.67 -7.31
N LEU A 509 -18.81 -0.26 -7.33
CA LEU A 509 -18.93 -1.33 -8.33
C LEU A 509 -20.18 -1.09 -9.17
N GLY A 510 -20.21 -1.63 -10.39
CA GLY A 510 -21.40 -1.62 -11.24
C GLY A 510 -22.32 -2.80 -10.96
N VAL A 511 -23.59 -2.69 -11.34
CA VAL A 511 -24.64 -3.71 -11.06
C VAL A 511 -24.88 -4.68 -12.22
N GLY A 512 -24.10 -4.61 -13.31
CA GLY A 512 -24.34 -5.37 -14.54
C GLY A 512 -24.55 -6.88 -14.30
N ARG A 513 -23.74 -7.47 -13.42
CA ARG A 513 -23.89 -8.87 -12.99
C ARG A 513 -25.24 -9.18 -12.35
N LEU A 514 -25.71 -8.32 -11.43
CA LEU A 514 -27.02 -8.49 -10.79
C LEU A 514 -28.14 -8.45 -11.83
N LEU A 515 -28.05 -7.52 -12.77
CA LEU A 515 -29.03 -7.37 -13.84
C LEU A 515 -29.03 -8.58 -14.78
N VAL A 516 -27.88 -9.14 -15.15
CA VAL A 516 -27.81 -10.37 -15.96
C VAL A 516 -28.50 -11.53 -15.25
N ILE A 517 -28.17 -11.76 -13.97
CA ILE A 517 -28.80 -12.83 -13.16
C ILE A 517 -30.32 -12.64 -13.10
N LEU A 518 -30.77 -11.42 -12.77
CA LEU A 518 -32.18 -11.06 -12.73
C LEU A 518 -32.88 -11.33 -14.09
N GLN A 519 -32.25 -10.96 -15.20
CA GLN A 519 -32.80 -11.10 -16.55
C GLN A 519 -32.92 -12.56 -17.00
N VAL A 520 -32.01 -13.44 -16.57
CA VAL A 520 -32.14 -14.90 -16.76
C VAL A 520 -33.34 -15.41 -15.98
N LEU A 521 -33.39 -15.13 -14.68
CA LEU A 521 -34.45 -15.61 -13.78
C LEU A 521 -35.84 -15.11 -14.24
N ARG A 522 -35.97 -13.84 -14.62
CA ARG A 522 -37.24 -13.29 -15.15
C ARG A 522 -37.74 -14.02 -16.38
N ARG A 523 -36.86 -14.39 -17.32
CA ARG A 523 -37.26 -15.12 -18.54
C ARG A 523 -37.67 -16.55 -18.21
N ILE A 524 -37.03 -17.19 -17.23
CA ILE A 524 -37.46 -18.50 -16.72
C ILE A 524 -38.87 -18.40 -16.13
N GLY A 525 -39.11 -17.42 -15.25
CA GLY A 525 -40.43 -17.20 -14.64
C GLY A 525 -41.53 -16.84 -15.64
N GLN A 526 -41.17 -16.29 -16.81
CA GLN A 526 -42.07 -15.99 -17.91
C GLN A 526 -42.26 -17.16 -18.89
N GLY A 527 -41.62 -18.32 -18.66
CA GLY A 527 -41.64 -19.45 -19.58
C GLY A 527 -40.90 -19.23 -20.90
N ARG A 528 -40.08 -18.17 -21.00
CA ARG A 528 -39.29 -17.82 -22.20
C ARG A 528 -37.92 -18.48 -22.24
N LEU A 529 -37.51 -19.08 -21.13
CA LEU A 529 -36.25 -19.81 -20.98
C LEU A 529 -36.52 -21.03 -20.09
N LYS A 530 -35.94 -22.18 -20.41
CA LYS A 530 -35.96 -23.37 -19.56
C LYS A 530 -34.60 -23.60 -18.94
N LEU A 531 -34.58 -24.14 -17.72
CA LEU A 531 -33.33 -24.52 -17.04
C LEU A 531 -32.51 -25.56 -17.83
N SER A 532 -33.18 -26.39 -18.63
CA SER A 532 -32.57 -27.40 -19.50
C SER A 532 -32.04 -26.86 -20.83
N ASP A 533 -32.30 -25.60 -21.16
CA ASP A 533 -31.80 -25.01 -22.41
C ASP A 533 -30.26 -25.00 -22.38
N GLN A 534 -29.63 -25.27 -23.53
CA GLN A 534 -28.19 -25.32 -23.65
C GLN A 534 -27.62 -24.05 -24.29
N ILE A 535 -26.58 -23.49 -23.66
CA ILE A 535 -25.76 -22.42 -24.19
C ILE A 535 -24.46 -23.01 -24.75
N THR A 536 -24.15 -22.70 -26.01
CA THR A 536 -22.81 -22.95 -26.58
C THR A 536 -21.91 -21.78 -26.22
N ILE A 537 -20.74 -22.05 -25.63
CA ILE A 537 -19.81 -21.01 -25.20
C ILE A 537 -19.09 -20.42 -26.40
N THR A 538 -19.35 -19.14 -26.65
CA THR A 538 -18.73 -18.35 -27.72
C THR A 538 -17.58 -17.48 -27.21
N ASN A 539 -17.50 -17.27 -25.89
CA ASN A 539 -16.44 -16.48 -25.26
C ASN A 539 -15.78 -17.24 -24.12
N GLY A 540 -14.65 -17.91 -24.41
CA GLY A 540 -13.87 -18.66 -23.41
C GLY A 540 -12.94 -17.81 -22.52
N MET A 541 -12.87 -16.49 -22.72
CA MET A 541 -11.98 -15.58 -21.95
C MET A 541 -10.53 -16.09 -21.76
N LEU A 542 -9.97 -16.74 -22.79
CA LEU A 542 -8.68 -17.47 -22.68
C LEU A 542 -7.49 -16.55 -22.32
N LYS A 543 -7.49 -15.30 -22.80
CA LYS A 543 -6.41 -14.30 -22.57
C LYS A 543 -6.66 -13.35 -21.39
N ASP A 544 -7.77 -13.51 -20.66
CA ASP A 544 -8.13 -12.62 -19.56
C ASP A 544 -7.57 -13.14 -18.21
N HIS A 545 -6.92 -12.23 -17.45
CA HIS A 545 -6.26 -12.50 -16.15
C HIS A 545 -7.18 -12.35 -14.93
N SER A 546 -8.50 -12.39 -15.11
CA SER A 546 -9.46 -12.29 -14.00
C SER A 546 -9.25 -13.40 -12.99
N ILE A 547 -9.12 -13.00 -11.72
CA ILE A 547 -8.73 -13.86 -10.60
C ILE A 547 -9.78 -14.96 -10.28
N ASN A 548 -10.99 -14.93 -10.87
CA ASN A 548 -12.10 -15.84 -10.52
C ASN A 548 -12.92 -16.38 -11.71
N LYS A 549 -12.32 -16.52 -12.90
CA LYS A 549 -13.01 -17.22 -14.01
C LYS A 549 -13.15 -18.72 -13.71
N VAL A 550 -14.27 -19.33 -14.09
CA VAL A 550 -14.49 -20.78 -13.87
C VAL A 550 -13.86 -21.62 -14.97
N GLY A 551 -13.55 -21.00 -16.12
CA GLY A 551 -12.84 -21.63 -17.22
C GLY A 551 -13.77 -22.34 -18.19
N LEU A 552 -14.88 -21.69 -18.56
CA LEU A 552 -15.76 -22.19 -19.62
C LEU A 552 -14.98 -22.39 -20.92
N LYS A 553 -15.09 -23.58 -21.51
CA LYS A 553 -14.36 -23.92 -22.72
C LYS A 553 -15.14 -23.51 -23.96
N LEU A 554 -14.42 -22.91 -24.92
CA LEU A 554 -14.99 -22.47 -26.19
C LEU A 554 -15.62 -23.66 -26.93
N ASN A 555 -16.80 -23.44 -27.51
CA ASN A 555 -17.64 -24.40 -28.24
C ASN A 555 -18.23 -25.55 -27.41
N GLU A 556 -17.94 -25.65 -26.12
CA GLU A 556 -18.66 -26.59 -25.25
C GLU A 556 -20.07 -26.07 -24.94
N ARG A 557 -20.97 -27.00 -24.59
CA ARG A 557 -22.36 -26.70 -24.24
C ARG A 557 -22.60 -26.91 -22.76
N TYR A 558 -23.27 -25.95 -22.13
CA TYR A 558 -23.69 -26.01 -20.73
C TYR A 558 -25.15 -25.62 -20.61
N THR A 559 -25.85 -26.19 -19.66
CA THR A 559 -27.25 -25.85 -19.38
C THR A 559 -27.37 -24.48 -18.72
N ILE A 560 -28.52 -23.84 -18.89
CA ILE A 560 -28.87 -22.63 -18.13
C ILE A 560 -28.76 -22.88 -16.63
N TYR A 561 -29.22 -24.06 -16.16
CA TYR A 561 -29.13 -24.43 -14.75
C TYR A 561 -27.69 -24.37 -14.20
N GLU A 562 -26.73 -24.99 -14.89
CA GLU A 562 -25.31 -24.98 -14.47
C GLU A 562 -24.75 -23.55 -14.41
N LEU A 563 -25.01 -22.76 -15.46
CA LEU A 563 -24.47 -21.42 -15.56
C LEU A 563 -25.13 -20.45 -14.56
N ILE A 564 -26.44 -20.52 -14.34
CA ILE A 564 -27.11 -19.63 -13.38
C ILE A 564 -26.79 -19.98 -11.93
N THR A 565 -26.68 -21.27 -11.57
CA THR A 565 -26.22 -21.66 -10.22
C THR A 565 -24.78 -21.24 -9.97
N LEU A 566 -23.88 -21.35 -10.95
CA LEU A 566 -22.53 -20.79 -10.85
C LEU A 566 -22.54 -19.27 -10.68
N ALA A 567 -23.34 -18.56 -11.48
CA ALA A 567 -23.46 -17.12 -11.41
C ALA A 567 -23.96 -16.64 -10.04
N ILE A 568 -24.87 -17.38 -9.39
CA ILE A 568 -25.38 -17.09 -8.05
C ILE A 568 -24.36 -17.45 -6.97
N THR A 569 -23.66 -18.58 -7.12
CA THR A 569 -22.75 -19.11 -6.09
C THR A 569 -21.42 -18.34 -6.02
N VAL A 570 -20.87 -17.91 -7.15
CA VAL A 570 -19.55 -17.27 -7.22
C VAL A 570 -19.47 -16.13 -8.24
N SER A 571 -18.53 -15.21 -8.02
CA SER A 571 -18.26 -14.09 -8.93
C SER A 571 -17.45 -14.50 -10.17
N ALA A 572 -18.13 -15.17 -11.12
CA ALA A 572 -17.57 -15.71 -12.36
C ALA A 572 -17.85 -14.80 -13.58
N PRO A 573 -16.90 -13.96 -14.03
CA PRO A 573 -17.14 -13.01 -15.12
C PRO A 573 -17.36 -13.67 -16.48
N ASP A 574 -16.73 -14.81 -16.74
CA ASP A 574 -16.90 -15.61 -17.96
C ASP A 574 -18.32 -16.18 -18.07
N VAL A 575 -18.88 -16.65 -16.96
CA VAL A 575 -20.29 -17.11 -16.89
C VAL A 575 -21.25 -15.94 -17.17
N ILE A 576 -21.04 -14.79 -16.52
CA ILE A 576 -21.91 -13.62 -16.68
C ILE A 576 -21.91 -13.10 -18.12
N LEU A 577 -20.75 -13.06 -18.78
CA LEU A 577 -20.65 -12.63 -20.17
C LEU A 577 -21.39 -13.58 -21.11
N ASN A 578 -21.18 -14.90 -20.99
CA ASN A 578 -21.85 -15.87 -21.87
C ASN A 578 -23.37 -15.92 -21.65
N LEU A 579 -23.84 -15.80 -20.40
CA LEU A 579 -25.28 -15.65 -20.12
C LEU A 579 -25.85 -14.39 -20.77
N ALA A 580 -25.16 -13.26 -20.65
CA ALA A 580 -25.61 -12.01 -21.24
C ALA A 580 -25.60 -12.08 -22.78
N GLU A 581 -24.55 -12.64 -23.38
CA GLU A 581 -24.44 -12.83 -24.81
C GLU A 581 -25.58 -13.68 -25.35
N TYR A 582 -25.91 -14.79 -24.69
CA TYR A 582 -27.04 -15.65 -25.05
C TYR A 582 -28.39 -14.91 -24.98
N LEU A 583 -28.59 -14.09 -23.94
CA LEU A 583 -29.85 -13.35 -23.76
C LEU A 583 -30.10 -12.25 -24.80
N TYR A 584 -29.05 -11.68 -25.38
CA TYR A 584 -29.13 -10.46 -26.19
C TYR A 584 -28.50 -10.60 -27.59
N GLY A 585 -27.91 -11.76 -27.93
CA GLY A 585 -27.32 -12.04 -29.24
C GLY A 585 -25.95 -11.39 -29.47
N GLY A 586 -25.22 -11.01 -28.40
CA GLY A 586 -23.91 -10.37 -28.50
C GLY A 586 -23.54 -9.53 -27.28
N ASN A 587 -22.24 -9.31 -27.05
CA ASN A 587 -21.78 -8.50 -25.91
C ASN A 587 -22.18 -7.02 -26.02
N HIS A 588 -22.14 -6.45 -27.23
CA HIS A 588 -22.57 -5.05 -27.41
C HIS A 588 -24.07 -4.89 -27.16
N GLN A 589 -24.89 -5.76 -27.74
CA GLN A 589 -26.33 -5.81 -27.57
C GLN A 589 -26.71 -6.08 -26.10
N ALA A 590 -25.96 -6.94 -25.41
CA ALA A 590 -26.15 -7.18 -23.99
C ALA A 590 -25.91 -5.92 -23.16
N PHE A 591 -24.83 -5.19 -23.41
CA PHE A 591 -24.56 -3.94 -22.70
C PHE A 591 -25.67 -2.90 -22.93
N VAL A 592 -26.08 -2.69 -24.19
CA VAL A 592 -27.18 -1.77 -24.55
C VAL A 592 -28.50 -2.20 -23.91
N GLY A 593 -28.82 -3.50 -23.96
CA GLY A 593 -30.04 -4.06 -23.37
C GLY A 593 -30.09 -3.92 -21.85
N LEU A 594 -28.94 -4.07 -21.17
CA LEU A 594 -28.84 -3.84 -19.72
C LEU A 594 -28.99 -2.36 -19.37
N GLN A 595 -28.42 -1.44 -20.14
CA GLN A 595 -28.61 0.01 -19.94
C GLN A 595 -30.07 0.43 -20.17
N ALA A 596 -30.72 -0.09 -21.21
CA ALA A 596 -32.14 0.17 -21.47
C ALA A 596 -33.02 -0.34 -20.32
N TYR A 597 -32.71 -1.52 -19.79
CA TYR A 597 -33.41 -2.07 -18.63
C TYR A 597 -33.14 -1.27 -17.34
N ALA A 598 -31.91 -0.84 -17.10
CA ALA A 598 -31.54 0.02 -15.98
C ALA A 598 -32.32 1.35 -16.01
N LYS A 599 -32.41 1.98 -17.19
CA LYS A 599 -33.22 3.19 -17.39
C LYS A 599 -34.71 2.93 -17.14
N LYS A 600 -35.23 1.78 -17.58
CA LYS A 600 -36.63 1.38 -17.37
C LYS A 600 -37.00 1.28 -15.88
N ILE A 601 -36.10 0.80 -15.04
CA ILE A 601 -36.30 0.73 -13.59
C ILE A 601 -35.72 1.93 -12.85
N SER A 602 -35.37 3.01 -13.59
CA SER A 602 -34.88 4.28 -13.06
C SER A 602 -33.62 4.17 -12.20
N LEU A 603 -32.65 3.35 -12.62
CA LEU A 603 -31.31 3.36 -12.00
C LEU A 603 -30.52 4.60 -12.42
N SER A 604 -29.52 4.95 -11.60
CA SER A 604 -28.57 6.02 -11.87
C SER A 604 -27.69 5.71 -13.10
N ASP A 605 -27.25 6.75 -13.81
CA ASP A 605 -26.53 6.61 -15.09
C ASP A 605 -25.16 5.91 -14.94
N ASP A 606 -24.49 6.10 -13.81
CA ASP A 606 -23.14 5.56 -13.53
C ASP A 606 -23.13 4.09 -13.07
N THR A 607 -24.30 3.47 -12.89
CA THR A 607 -24.47 2.16 -12.27
C THR A 607 -24.19 1.01 -13.24
N VAL A 608 -24.44 1.20 -14.55
CA VAL A 608 -24.26 0.17 -15.60
C VAL A 608 -23.27 0.63 -16.65
N ASN A 609 -22.00 0.43 -16.34
CA ASN A 609 -20.86 0.84 -17.17
C ASN A 609 -20.12 -0.35 -17.83
N ASN A 610 -20.47 -1.59 -17.47
CA ASN A 610 -20.12 -2.83 -18.20
C ASN A 610 -21.04 -3.99 -17.76
N ILE A 611 -21.03 -5.09 -18.52
CA ILE A 611 -21.86 -6.28 -18.26
C ILE A 611 -21.51 -6.98 -16.94
N THR A 612 -20.22 -7.07 -16.60
CA THR A 612 -19.76 -7.86 -15.44
C THR A 612 -19.91 -7.13 -14.09
N GLY A 613 -20.16 -5.82 -14.07
CA GLY A 613 -20.17 -4.99 -12.86
C GLY A 613 -18.79 -4.72 -12.24
N ARG A 614 -17.71 -5.21 -12.85
CA ARG A 614 -16.34 -5.04 -12.35
C ARG A 614 -15.84 -3.62 -12.53
N GLN A 615 -14.96 -3.17 -11.64
CA GLN A 615 -14.32 -1.87 -11.73
C GLN A 615 -13.56 -1.70 -13.04
N THR A 616 -13.73 -0.55 -13.71
CA THR A 616 -13.05 -0.20 -14.97
C THR A 616 -12.31 1.12 -14.84
N ARG A 617 -11.71 1.61 -15.94
CA ARG A 617 -11.14 2.96 -16.02
C ARG A 617 -12.20 4.06 -15.84
N LYS A 618 -13.43 3.84 -16.31
CA LYS A 618 -14.56 4.72 -16.02
C LYS A 618 -15.06 4.46 -14.60
N ALA A 619 -15.23 5.52 -13.82
CA ALA A 619 -15.78 5.41 -12.48
C ALA A 619 -17.20 4.84 -12.53
N GLN A 620 -17.50 3.89 -11.63
CA GLN A 620 -18.83 3.33 -11.46
C GLN A 620 -19.33 3.70 -10.08
N ARG A 621 -20.60 4.08 -9.99
CA ARG A 621 -21.25 4.49 -8.75
C ARG A 621 -22.61 3.82 -8.71
N THR A 622 -22.87 3.08 -7.64
CA THR A 622 -24.17 2.47 -7.39
C THR A 622 -24.66 3.03 -6.05
N TYR A 623 -25.84 3.62 -6.07
CA TYR A 623 -26.48 4.21 -4.91
C TYR A 623 -27.36 3.17 -4.21
N LEU A 624 -27.70 3.41 -2.95
CA LEU A 624 -28.58 2.51 -2.20
C LEU A 624 -29.93 2.36 -2.90
N SER A 625 -30.48 3.47 -3.39
CA SER A 625 -31.73 3.49 -4.15
C SER A 625 -31.68 2.67 -5.45
N ASP A 626 -30.51 2.52 -6.07
CA ASP A 626 -30.34 1.65 -7.23
C ASP A 626 -30.49 0.18 -6.81
N LEU A 627 -29.87 -0.19 -5.69
CA LEU A 627 -29.93 -1.55 -5.17
C LEU A 627 -31.35 -1.90 -4.68
N GLU A 628 -32.06 -0.97 -4.05
CA GLU A 628 -33.48 -1.11 -3.69
C GLU A 628 -34.35 -1.44 -4.90
N LYS A 629 -34.22 -0.66 -5.98
CA LYS A 629 -34.97 -0.89 -7.23
C LYS A 629 -34.66 -2.26 -7.82
N ILE A 630 -33.40 -2.67 -7.82
CA ILE A 630 -32.99 -4.00 -8.30
C ILE A 630 -33.56 -5.11 -7.41
N GLY A 631 -33.44 -4.97 -6.09
CA GLY A 631 -33.94 -5.95 -5.13
C GLY A 631 -35.47 -6.11 -5.20
N HIS A 632 -36.22 -5.03 -5.41
CA HIS A 632 -37.66 -5.09 -5.68
C HIS A 632 -37.99 -5.88 -6.94
N GLU A 633 -37.17 -5.80 -8.00
CA GLU A 633 -37.38 -6.63 -9.19
C GLU A 633 -37.06 -8.11 -8.93
N PHE A 634 -36.13 -8.44 -8.03
CA PHE A 634 -35.92 -9.83 -7.59
C PHE A 634 -37.10 -10.36 -6.79
N LEU A 635 -37.70 -9.55 -5.92
CA LEU A 635 -38.88 -9.95 -5.12
C LEU A 635 -40.14 -10.20 -5.97
N LYS A 636 -40.17 -9.73 -7.23
CA LYS A 636 -41.27 -10.00 -8.18
C LYS A 636 -41.16 -11.36 -8.88
N LEU A 637 -40.06 -12.11 -8.67
CA LEU A 637 -39.87 -13.42 -9.29
C LEU A 637 -40.83 -14.46 -8.70
N PRO A 638 -41.35 -15.41 -9.50
CA PRO A 638 -42.10 -16.55 -8.97
C PRO A 638 -41.26 -17.36 -7.96
N ASN A 639 -41.92 -17.92 -6.93
CA ASN A 639 -41.24 -18.63 -5.84
C ASN A 639 -40.34 -19.77 -6.33
N GLU A 640 -40.75 -20.52 -7.36
CA GLU A 640 -39.93 -21.63 -7.87
C GLU A 640 -38.60 -21.12 -8.42
N VAL A 641 -38.61 -19.96 -9.08
CA VAL A 641 -37.41 -19.33 -9.66
C VAL A 641 -36.60 -18.60 -8.59
N PHE A 642 -37.27 -17.92 -7.67
CA PHE A 642 -36.63 -17.21 -6.56
C PHE A 642 -35.82 -18.17 -5.69
N SER A 643 -36.29 -19.41 -5.50
CA SER A 643 -35.60 -20.44 -4.72
C SER A 643 -34.18 -20.75 -5.21
N LEU A 644 -33.86 -20.49 -6.50
CA LEU A 644 -32.50 -20.66 -7.04
C LEU A 644 -31.47 -19.75 -6.37
N LEU A 645 -31.89 -18.61 -5.81
CA LEU A 645 -31.02 -17.69 -5.08
C LEU A 645 -30.45 -18.29 -3.78
N SER A 646 -31.04 -19.41 -3.32
CA SER A 646 -30.58 -20.17 -2.16
C SER A 646 -29.36 -21.04 -2.44
N ALA A 647 -28.89 -21.13 -3.69
CA ALA A 647 -27.73 -21.94 -4.05
C ALA A 647 -26.47 -21.52 -3.25
N GLN A 648 -25.96 -22.44 -2.44
CA GLN A 648 -24.78 -22.23 -1.58
C GLN A 648 -23.51 -22.87 -2.14
N ARG A 649 -23.67 -23.98 -2.86
CA ARG A 649 -22.58 -24.81 -3.35
C ARG A 649 -22.97 -25.38 -4.71
N THR A 650 -22.04 -25.38 -5.64
CA THR A 650 -22.20 -26.03 -6.94
C THR A 650 -20.91 -26.74 -7.34
N MET A 651 -21.05 -27.88 -8.00
CA MET A 651 -19.91 -28.62 -8.55
C MET A 651 -19.84 -28.38 -10.05
N PHE A 652 -18.68 -27.95 -10.52
CA PHE A 652 -18.46 -27.67 -11.93
C PHE A 652 -17.03 -28.02 -12.33
N GLY A 653 -16.86 -28.78 -13.42
CA GLY A 653 -15.54 -29.17 -13.93
C GLY A 653 -14.67 -29.90 -12.91
N GLY A 654 -15.26 -30.73 -12.04
CA GLY A 654 -14.56 -31.45 -10.97
C GLY A 654 -14.11 -30.57 -9.79
N LYS A 655 -14.49 -29.28 -9.78
CA LYS A 655 -14.23 -28.35 -8.68
C LYS A 655 -15.51 -27.98 -7.96
N ILE A 656 -15.38 -27.71 -6.68
CA ILE A 656 -16.48 -27.29 -5.83
C ILE A 656 -16.37 -25.78 -5.64
N TYR A 657 -17.43 -25.08 -6.01
CA TYR A 657 -17.62 -23.66 -5.79
C TYR A 657 -18.62 -23.48 -4.65
N GLN A 658 -18.31 -22.63 -3.67
CA GLN A 658 -19.18 -22.38 -2.52
C GLN A 658 -19.18 -20.89 -2.17
N LYS A 659 -20.35 -20.40 -1.72
CA LYS A 659 -20.46 -19.06 -1.11
C LYS A 659 -19.58 -19.01 0.13
N LYS A 660 -18.99 -17.85 0.39
CA LYS A 660 -18.17 -17.62 1.59
C LYS A 660 -19.02 -17.20 2.78
N SER A 661 -20.16 -16.55 2.54
CA SER A 661 -21.09 -16.09 3.58
C SER A 661 -21.74 -17.29 4.23
N GLN A 662 -21.83 -17.28 5.56
CA GLN A 662 -22.41 -18.36 6.35
C GLN A 662 -23.84 -18.08 6.78
N LEU A 663 -24.41 -16.93 6.40
CA LEU A 663 -25.81 -16.57 6.69
C LEU A 663 -26.80 -17.65 6.27
N PHE A 664 -26.47 -18.39 5.22
CA PHE A 664 -27.27 -19.53 4.80
C PHE A 664 -27.29 -20.70 5.78
N LYS A 665 -26.18 -20.94 6.51
CA LYS A 665 -26.10 -21.99 7.54
C LYS A 665 -26.93 -21.65 8.78
N THR A 666 -27.29 -20.38 8.98
CA THR A 666 -28.16 -20.00 10.09
C THR A 666 -29.64 -20.21 9.78
N GLY A 667 -29.99 -20.51 8.52
CA GLY A 667 -31.38 -20.66 8.07
C GLY A 667 -32.16 -19.35 7.99
N LYS A 668 -31.50 -18.21 8.23
CA LYS A 668 -32.14 -16.89 8.35
C LYS A 668 -32.38 -16.18 7.01
N ILE A 669 -31.65 -16.56 5.96
CA ILE A 669 -31.82 -15.99 4.62
C ILE A 669 -32.41 -17.01 3.65
N SER A 670 -33.33 -16.55 2.82
CA SER A 670 -33.94 -17.32 1.73
C SER A 670 -33.16 -17.25 0.42
N GLY A 671 -32.26 -16.27 0.27
CA GLY A 671 -31.47 -16.11 -0.95
C GLY A 671 -30.38 -15.03 -0.83
N SER A 672 -29.36 -15.08 -1.71
CA SER A 672 -28.41 -13.97 -1.84
C SER A 672 -27.74 -13.90 -3.21
N VAL A 673 -27.32 -12.69 -3.61
CA VAL A 673 -26.52 -12.46 -4.83
C VAL A 673 -25.46 -11.38 -4.57
N PHE A 674 -24.19 -11.71 -4.82
CA PHE A 674 -23.07 -10.82 -4.57
C PHE A 674 -22.55 -10.11 -5.83
N LEU A 675 -22.09 -8.86 -5.65
CA LEU A 675 -21.49 -8.03 -6.70
C LEU A 675 -20.01 -8.38 -6.94
N ASP A 676 -19.31 -8.91 -5.93
CA ASP A 676 -17.89 -9.22 -6.01
C ASP A 676 -17.52 -10.59 -5.42
N TRP A 677 -16.29 -11.02 -5.70
CA TRP A 677 -15.75 -12.34 -5.30
C TRP A 677 -15.38 -12.45 -3.81
N ARG A 678 -15.26 -11.32 -3.12
CA ARG A 678 -15.03 -11.24 -1.68
C ARG A 678 -16.36 -11.20 -0.92
N GLU A 679 -17.49 -11.18 -1.63
CA GLU A 679 -18.85 -11.12 -1.07
C GLU A 679 -19.04 -9.94 -0.11
N LYS A 680 -18.32 -8.84 -0.38
CA LYS A 680 -18.34 -7.62 0.45
C LYS A 680 -19.58 -6.78 0.20
N ALA A 681 -20.06 -6.82 -1.03
CA ALA A 681 -21.27 -6.14 -1.46
C ALA A 681 -22.25 -7.11 -2.11
N GLY A 682 -23.52 -7.08 -1.70
CA GLY A 682 -24.54 -8.00 -2.21
C GLY A 682 -25.96 -7.69 -1.77
N LEU A 683 -26.89 -8.41 -2.39
CA LEU A 683 -28.30 -8.47 -2.00
C LEU A 683 -28.52 -9.71 -1.14
N TYR A 684 -29.18 -9.54 0.00
CA TYR A 684 -29.68 -10.62 0.84
C TYR A 684 -31.19 -10.57 0.86
N PHE A 685 -31.80 -11.74 0.86
CA PHE A 685 -33.25 -11.89 0.95
C PHE A 685 -33.57 -12.77 2.15
N TYR A 686 -34.48 -12.32 3.00
CA TYR A 686 -34.99 -13.07 4.14
C TYR A 686 -36.50 -12.89 4.24
N THR A 687 -37.12 -13.64 5.14
CA THR A 687 -38.54 -13.50 5.45
C THR A 687 -38.66 -12.88 6.83
N ASP A 688 -39.38 -11.77 6.96
CA ASP A 688 -39.66 -11.15 8.25
C ASP A 688 -40.58 -12.04 9.11
N PRO A 689 -40.75 -11.75 10.40
CA PRO A 689 -41.67 -12.50 11.27
C PRO A 689 -43.14 -12.52 10.80
N ASN A 690 -43.54 -11.62 9.89
CA ASN A 690 -44.87 -11.54 9.32
C ASN A 690 -45.01 -12.31 8.00
N GLY A 691 -43.98 -13.05 7.57
CA GLY A 691 -43.99 -13.83 6.34
C GLY A 691 -43.71 -13.03 5.06
N ARG A 692 -43.24 -11.79 5.16
CA ARG A 692 -42.92 -10.93 4.00
C ARG A 692 -41.46 -11.10 3.60
N HIS A 693 -41.20 -11.21 2.30
CA HIS A 693 -39.83 -11.17 1.80
C HIS A 693 -39.24 -9.75 1.92
N VAL A 694 -38.15 -9.64 2.66
CA VAL A 694 -37.40 -8.40 2.89
C VAL A 694 -36.01 -8.52 2.25
N MET A 695 -35.48 -7.38 1.80
CA MET A 695 -34.13 -7.30 1.23
C MET A 695 -33.21 -6.46 2.11
N ALA A 696 -31.97 -6.91 2.27
CA ALA A 696 -30.92 -6.17 2.98
C ALA A 696 -29.72 -5.95 2.06
N PHE A 697 -29.09 -4.79 2.21
CA PHE A 697 -27.89 -4.40 1.49
C PHE A 697 -26.73 -4.35 2.46
N LEU A 698 -25.65 -5.05 2.13
CA LEU A 698 -24.42 -4.99 2.90
C LEU A 698 -23.31 -4.48 2.00
N ASN A 699 -22.51 -3.55 2.51
CA ASN A 699 -21.23 -3.16 1.94
C ASN A 699 -20.19 -3.11 3.05
N ASN A 700 -19.51 -4.24 3.29
CA ASN A 700 -18.49 -4.30 4.33
C ASN A 700 -17.16 -4.88 3.83
N PRO A 701 -16.00 -4.29 4.17
CA PRO A 701 -14.71 -4.86 3.83
C PRO A 701 -14.46 -6.24 4.47
N HIS A 702 -15.21 -6.65 5.49
CA HIS A 702 -15.04 -7.91 6.21
C HIS A 702 -16.33 -8.72 6.19
N GLN A 703 -16.24 -9.94 5.66
CA GLN A 703 -17.39 -10.81 5.46
C GLN A 703 -18.04 -11.29 6.77
N ALA A 704 -17.25 -11.65 7.78
CA ALA A 704 -17.78 -12.07 9.08
C ALA A 704 -18.59 -10.94 9.75
N TYR A 705 -18.14 -9.70 9.62
CA TYR A 705 -18.86 -8.54 10.16
C TYR A 705 -20.09 -8.19 9.30
N ALA A 706 -20.04 -8.39 7.97
CA ALA A 706 -21.23 -8.30 7.14
C ALA A 706 -22.29 -9.33 7.58
N ASP A 707 -21.91 -10.59 7.74
CA ASP A 707 -22.80 -11.65 8.21
C ASP A 707 -23.38 -11.30 9.59
N PHE A 708 -22.59 -10.81 10.54
CA PHE A 708 -23.06 -10.32 11.84
C PHE A 708 -24.14 -9.23 11.74
N LEU A 709 -23.87 -8.18 10.96
CA LEU A 709 -24.83 -7.06 10.79
C LEU A 709 -26.14 -7.55 10.17
N ALA A 710 -26.05 -8.45 9.18
CA ALA A 710 -27.25 -9.06 8.60
C ALA A 710 -28.01 -9.96 9.57
N GLU A 711 -27.33 -10.80 10.37
CA GLU A 711 -28.01 -11.62 11.38
C GLU A 711 -28.76 -10.77 12.40
N ASN A 712 -28.10 -9.73 12.94
CA ASN A 712 -28.73 -8.84 13.91
C ASN A 712 -29.98 -8.18 13.34
N VAL A 713 -29.92 -7.71 12.09
CA VAL A 713 -31.07 -7.05 11.49
C VAL A 713 -32.20 -8.04 11.21
N ILE A 714 -31.88 -9.26 10.76
CA ILE A 714 -32.89 -10.30 10.54
C ILE A 714 -33.57 -10.68 11.87
N ASP A 715 -32.82 -10.75 12.96
CA ASP A 715 -33.35 -11.15 14.27
C ASP A 715 -34.10 -10.04 15.01
N SER A 716 -33.57 -8.82 14.98
CA SER A 716 -34.02 -7.71 15.83
C SER A 716 -34.79 -6.61 15.10
N GLY A 717 -34.78 -6.60 13.77
CA GLY A 717 -35.40 -5.55 12.96
C GLY A 717 -34.76 -4.18 13.09
N SER A 718 -33.59 -4.07 13.75
CA SER A 718 -32.88 -2.82 13.99
C SER A 718 -31.42 -2.92 13.54
N THR A 719 -30.89 -1.81 13.03
CA THR A 719 -29.45 -1.60 12.77
C THR A 719 -28.70 -1.19 14.03
N GLN A 720 -29.44 -0.72 15.04
CA GLN A 720 -28.97 -0.26 16.34
C GLN A 720 -29.56 -1.17 17.42
N GLN A 721 -28.74 -2.08 17.92
CA GLN A 721 -28.86 -2.50 19.31
C GLN A 721 -27.48 -2.27 19.92
N ASP A 722 -27.43 -1.51 21.02
CA ASP A 722 -26.23 -1.30 21.82
C ASP A 722 -25.60 -2.66 22.12
N SER A 723 -24.49 -2.95 21.44
CA SER A 723 -23.80 -4.23 21.53
C SER A 723 -22.93 -4.26 22.77
N GLN A 724 -23.52 -4.10 23.95
CA GLN A 724 -22.80 -4.27 25.20
C GLN A 724 -22.48 -5.76 25.35
N TYR A 725 -21.30 -6.14 24.88
CA TYR A 725 -20.66 -7.38 25.27
C TYR A 725 -20.55 -7.42 26.80
N PRO A 726 -20.61 -8.61 27.43
CA PRO A 726 -20.53 -8.69 28.88
C PRO A 726 -19.18 -8.16 29.38
N VAL A 727 -19.20 -7.38 30.45
CA VAL A 727 -17.99 -6.99 31.20
C VAL A 727 -18.07 -7.65 32.56
N GLU A 728 -17.02 -8.37 32.93
CA GLU A 728 -16.87 -9.01 34.24
C GLU A 728 -15.70 -8.36 34.97
N SER A 729 -16.00 -7.52 35.96
CA SER A 729 -15.00 -6.77 36.73
C SER A 729 -14.52 -7.55 37.95
N THR A 730 -13.23 -7.49 38.24
CA THR A 730 -12.56 -8.11 39.39
C THR A 730 -11.67 -7.09 40.09
N GLU A 731 -11.91 -6.85 41.37
CA GLU A 731 -11.05 -6.02 42.23
C GLU A 731 -9.79 -6.82 42.62
N LEU A 732 -8.63 -6.17 42.55
CA LEU A 732 -7.33 -6.75 42.88
C LEU A 732 -6.75 -6.09 44.14
N ASP A 733 -6.37 -6.91 45.12
CA ASP A 733 -5.65 -6.45 46.31
C ASP A 733 -4.14 -6.23 46.04
N HIS A 734 -3.60 -6.91 45.02
CA HIS A 734 -2.18 -6.86 44.64
C HIS A 734 -2.01 -6.47 43.16
N PRO A 735 -0.99 -5.67 42.78
CA PRO A 735 -0.87 -5.12 41.42
C PRO A 735 -0.33 -6.11 40.39
N ILE A 736 -0.09 -7.37 40.75
CA ILE A 736 0.63 -8.32 39.89
C ILE A 736 -0.33 -9.23 39.13
N VAL A 737 -0.20 -9.23 37.80
CA VAL A 737 -0.88 -10.15 36.90
C VAL A 737 0.15 -10.99 36.17
N ASN A 738 0.09 -12.32 36.29
CA ASN A 738 0.98 -13.22 35.56
C ASN A 738 0.24 -13.84 34.37
N VAL A 739 0.86 -13.88 33.21
CA VAL A 739 0.31 -14.46 31.99
C VAL A 739 1.20 -15.61 31.52
N LEU A 740 0.63 -16.81 31.56
CA LEU A 740 1.20 -18.01 30.98
C LEU A 740 0.64 -18.20 29.55
N ALA A 741 1.53 -18.58 28.63
CA ALA A 741 1.18 -18.79 27.23
C ALA A 741 0.38 -20.08 26.99
N ASP A 742 0.44 -20.62 25.76
CA ASP A 742 -0.28 -21.83 25.35
C ASP A 742 -0.05 -22.97 26.34
N THR A 743 -1.15 -23.49 26.93
CA THR A 743 -1.14 -24.44 28.03
C THR A 743 -2.01 -25.67 27.72
N TYR A 744 -1.40 -26.84 27.78
CA TYR A 744 -2.01 -28.15 27.58
C TYR A 744 -1.17 -29.28 28.20
N PHE A 745 -1.78 -30.12 29.05
CA PHE A 745 -1.09 -31.21 29.74
C PHE A 745 -0.71 -32.40 28.84
N GLY A 746 -1.26 -32.49 27.63
CA GLY A 746 -0.76 -33.37 26.59
C GLY A 746 -1.45 -34.72 26.47
N GLU A 747 -2.65 -34.92 27.00
CA GLU A 747 -3.35 -36.21 27.06
C GLU A 747 -3.38 -36.96 25.71
N ASP A 748 -3.66 -36.27 24.60
CA ASP A 748 -3.59 -36.84 23.26
C ASP A 748 -2.17 -37.25 22.85
N TYR A 749 -1.17 -36.40 23.12
CA TYR A 749 0.22 -36.73 22.86
C TYR A 749 0.71 -37.91 23.71
N THR A 750 0.30 -37.96 24.98
CA THR A 750 0.51 -39.07 25.91
C THR A 750 -0.03 -40.37 25.32
N ARG A 751 -1.30 -40.40 24.87
CA ARG A 751 -1.86 -41.60 24.21
C ARG A 751 -1.14 -41.98 22.91
N ARG A 752 -0.62 -41.01 22.15
CA ARG A 752 0.21 -41.28 20.96
C ARG A 752 1.58 -41.86 21.33
N ARG A 753 2.21 -41.36 22.40
CA ARG A 753 3.51 -41.84 22.92
C ARG A 753 3.39 -43.25 23.51
N GLN A 754 2.33 -43.54 24.27
CA GLN A 754 2.02 -44.88 24.79
C GLN A 754 1.93 -45.93 23.69
N ARG A 755 1.20 -45.62 22.61
CA ARG A 755 1.07 -46.52 21.44
C ARG A 755 2.40 -46.82 20.75
N ARG A 756 3.43 -46.00 21.00
CA ARG A 756 4.80 -46.16 20.46
C ARG A 756 5.78 -46.72 21.50
N GLY A 757 5.34 -47.04 22.72
CA GLY A 757 6.21 -47.49 23.80
C GLY A 757 7.20 -46.43 24.27
N MET A 758 6.88 -45.14 24.14
CA MET A 758 7.74 -44.04 24.56
C MET A 758 7.44 -43.62 26.00
N GLU A 759 8.48 -43.27 26.78
CA GLU A 759 8.31 -42.63 28.08
C GLU A 759 7.58 -41.27 27.94
N ASP A 760 6.80 -40.93 28.97
CA ASP A 760 5.89 -39.78 28.98
C ASP A 760 5.80 -39.20 30.40
N SER A 761 6.00 -37.89 30.53
CA SER A 761 6.03 -37.22 31.83
C SER A 761 4.69 -37.24 32.56
N LEU A 762 3.59 -37.02 31.83
CA LEU A 762 2.25 -36.96 32.42
C LEU A 762 1.86 -38.28 33.10
N GLN A 763 2.20 -39.42 32.48
CA GLN A 763 1.99 -40.73 33.09
C GLN A 763 2.91 -41.01 34.28
N LYS A 764 4.19 -40.65 34.15
CA LYS A 764 5.22 -41.02 35.12
C LYS A 764 5.17 -40.16 36.38
N TYR A 765 4.90 -38.88 36.23
CA TYR A 765 5.01 -37.87 37.29
C TYR A 765 3.73 -37.06 37.53
N GLY A 766 2.70 -37.22 36.69
CA GLY A 766 1.42 -36.53 36.85
C GLY A 766 1.41 -35.08 36.36
N TYR A 767 0.30 -34.39 36.66
CA TYR A 767 0.01 -33.05 36.12
C TYR A 767 0.94 -31.96 36.69
N SER A 768 1.41 -32.11 37.94
CA SER A 768 2.25 -31.09 38.59
C SER A 768 3.67 -30.98 38.02
N TYR A 769 4.16 -32.06 37.40
CA TYR A 769 5.56 -32.17 36.98
C TYR A 769 6.02 -31.02 36.06
N SER A 770 5.19 -30.67 35.08
CA SER A 770 5.52 -29.64 34.09
C SER A 770 5.60 -28.22 34.68
N PHE A 771 5.01 -27.99 35.85
CA PHE A 771 5.03 -26.69 36.52
C PHE A 771 6.16 -26.54 37.54
N GLU A 772 6.80 -27.63 37.98
CA GLU A 772 7.70 -27.61 39.15
C GLU A 772 8.80 -26.53 39.11
N LYS A 773 9.36 -26.24 37.93
CA LYS A 773 10.45 -25.26 37.74
C LYS A 773 9.99 -23.82 37.50
N ILE A 774 8.69 -23.60 37.29
CA ILE A 774 8.11 -22.27 37.05
C ILE A 774 7.01 -21.90 38.05
N LYS A 775 6.56 -22.84 38.91
CA LYS A 775 5.44 -22.64 39.84
C LYS A 775 5.63 -21.45 40.78
N GLN A 776 6.87 -21.12 41.14
CA GLN A 776 7.20 -19.97 41.98
C GLN A 776 6.79 -18.62 41.36
N PHE A 777 6.50 -18.59 40.06
CA PHE A 777 6.02 -17.40 39.37
C PHE A 777 4.55 -17.08 39.68
N PHE A 778 3.76 -18.08 40.11
CA PHE A 778 2.31 -18.01 40.32
C PHE A 778 1.98 -18.08 41.81
N ALA A 779 2.10 -16.93 42.50
CA ALA A 779 1.71 -16.79 43.91
C ALA A 779 0.18 -16.72 44.06
N ASP A 780 -0.31 -17.00 45.27
CA ASP A 780 -1.74 -17.05 45.60
C ASP A 780 -2.40 -15.68 45.74
N ASP A 781 -1.61 -14.64 46.00
CA ASP A 781 -2.02 -13.23 46.03
C ASP A 781 -1.87 -12.53 44.66
N HIS A 782 -1.37 -13.22 43.63
CA HIS A 782 -1.29 -12.72 42.26
C HIS A 782 -2.52 -13.12 41.44
N TYR A 783 -2.87 -12.31 40.42
CA TYR A 783 -3.89 -12.70 39.44
C TYR A 783 -3.24 -13.47 38.28
N ASN A 784 -3.43 -14.79 38.24
CA ASN A 784 -2.74 -15.68 37.29
C ASN A 784 -3.66 -16.07 36.13
N VAL A 785 -3.18 -15.81 34.91
CA VAL A 785 -3.90 -15.98 33.63
C VAL A 785 -3.17 -16.98 32.75
N PHE A 786 -3.90 -17.79 31.98
CA PHE A 786 -3.31 -18.74 31.04
C PHE A 786 -4.15 -18.94 29.78
N ASN A 787 -3.52 -19.29 28.65
CA ASN A 787 -4.22 -19.72 27.43
C ASN A 787 -4.43 -21.23 27.43
N PHE A 788 -5.67 -21.70 27.54
CA PHE A 788 -5.98 -23.13 27.62
C PHE A 788 -6.28 -23.70 26.23
N GLU A 789 -5.38 -24.56 25.72
CA GLU A 789 -5.39 -25.04 24.33
C GLU A 789 -5.93 -26.48 24.21
N ALA A 790 -7.04 -26.76 24.90
CA ALA A 790 -7.74 -28.04 24.82
C ALA A 790 -9.23 -27.85 25.14
N VAL A 791 -9.99 -28.92 25.06
CA VAL A 791 -11.40 -28.97 25.46
C VAL A 791 -11.59 -30.08 26.48
N PHE A 792 -12.35 -29.83 27.54
CA PHE A 792 -12.76 -30.91 28.43
C PHE A 792 -13.75 -31.82 27.70
N ALA A 793 -13.24 -32.98 27.28
CA ALA A 793 -13.99 -33.93 26.47
C ALA A 793 -13.38 -35.33 26.60
N SER A 794 -14.12 -36.33 26.14
CA SER A 794 -13.62 -37.68 25.94
C SER A 794 -14.36 -38.33 24.76
N GLY A 795 -13.72 -39.31 24.12
CA GLY A 795 -14.31 -40.02 22.99
C GLY A 795 -13.88 -39.47 21.63
N ALA A 796 -14.72 -39.68 20.60
CA ALA A 796 -14.43 -39.27 19.23
C ALA A 796 -14.84 -37.80 18.99
N SER A 797 -14.03 -37.08 18.23
CA SER A 797 -14.32 -35.71 17.81
C SER A 797 -14.99 -35.68 16.44
N PRO A 798 -15.91 -34.73 16.18
CA PRO A 798 -16.41 -34.47 14.83
C PRO A 798 -15.32 -34.02 13.84
N LEU A 799 -14.13 -33.67 14.31
CA LEU A 799 -12.99 -33.21 13.51
C LEU A 799 -11.92 -34.28 13.30
N ASP A 800 -12.13 -35.49 13.82
CA ASP A 800 -11.21 -36.61 13.59
C ASP A 800 -11.05 -36.90 12.10
N GLY A 801 -9.80 -36.92 11.63
CA GLY A 801 -9.46 -37.07 10.21
C GLY A 801 -9.65 -35.81 9.35
N ILE A 802 -10.18 -34.72 9.93
CA ILE A 802 -10.36 -33.43 9.25
C ILE A 802 -9.31 -32.42 9.74
N LYS A 803 -9.19 -32.25 11.06
CA LYS A 803 -8.20 -31.37 11.69
C LYS A 803 -6.95 -32.19 12.06
N PRO A 804 -5.72 -31.72 11.78
CA PRO A 804 -4.51 -32.50 12.05
C PRO A 804 -4.28 -32.84 13.54
N PHE A 805 -4.70 -31.94 14.43
CA PHE A 805 -4.55 -32.06 15.88
C PHE A 805 -5.86 -31.68 16.53
N VAL A 806 -6.43 -32.62 17.28
CA VAL A 806 -7.65 -32.48 18.06
C VAL A 806 -7.26 -32.81 19.49
N LEU A 807 -7.47 -31.86 20.42
CA LEU A 807 -6.92 -31.91 21.77
C LEU A 807 -8.06 -31.92 22.81
N ASP A 808 -8.19 -33.04 23.51
CA ASP A 808 -8.99 -33.20 24.73
C ASP A 808 -8.14 -33.03 25.97
N ALA A 809 -8.78 -32.68 27.08
CA ALA A 809 -8.17 -32.64 28.40
C ALA A 809 -9.09 -33.29 29.44
N ASN A 810 -8.49 -33.86 30.49
CA ASN A 810 -9.27 -34.36 31.62
C ASN A 810 -9.68 -33.21 32.54
N ALA A 811 -10.98 -32.95 32.66
CA ALA A 811 -11.52 -31.83 33.45
C ALA A 811 -11.02 -31.84 34.90
N GLN A 812 -11.30 -32.92 35.65
CA GLN A 812 -10.98 -33.00 37.07
C GLN A 812 -9.48 -32.82 37.34
N LYS A 813 -8.62 -33.58 36.65
CA LYS A 813 -7.16 -33.54 36.89
C LYS A 813 -6.54 -32.20 36.48
N SER A 814 -6.99 -31.62 35.37
CA SER A 814 -6.49 -30.32 34.91
C SER A 814 -6.89 -29.21 35.88
N LEU A 815 -8.16 -29.19 36.29
CA LEU A 815 -8.69 -28.17 37.22
C LEU A 815 -8.07 -28.28 38.60
N ASP A 816 -7.84 -29.50 39.11
CA ASP A 816 -7.15 -29.70 40.40
C ASP A 816 -5.75 -29.09 40.38
N GLU A 817 -5.03 -29.22 39.25
CA GLU A 817 -3.70 -28.62 39.12
C GLU A 817 -3.75 -27.11 38.95
N PHE A 818 -4.65 -26.58 38.13
CA PHE A 818 -4.80 -25.14 37.96
C PHE A 818 -5.19 -24.43 39.26
N LYS A 819 -6.02 -25.07 40.11
CA LYS A 819 -6.37 -24.57 41.45
C LYS A 819 -5.18 -24.54 42.40
N LYS A 820 -4.35 -25.59 42.41
CA LYS A 820 -3.12 -25.62 43.24
C LYS A 820 -2.13 -24.52 42.89
N LEU A 821 -2.17 -24.03 41.65
CA LEU A 821 -1.32 -22.97 41.12
C LEU A 821 -2.04 -21.61 41.07
N HIS A 822 -3.20 -21.50 41.72
CA HIS A 822 -3.95 -20.26 41.88
C HIS A 822 -4.27 -19.55 40.56
N PHE A 823 -4.60 -20.29 39.50
CA PHE A 823 -5.06 -19.68 38.24
C PHE A 823 -6.48 -19.13 38.37
N ASN A 824 -6.64 -17.86 37.99
CA ASN A 824 -7.91 -17.13 38.09
C ASN A 824 -8.64 -17.05 36.75
N LEU A 825 -7.90 -17.01 35.64
CA LEU A 825 -8.46 -16.72 34.30
C LEU A 825 -7.93 -17.66 33.21
N ALA A 826 -8.84 -18.35 32.55
CA ALA A 826 -8.59 -19.18 31.36
C ALA A 826 -9.02 -18.46 30.07
N MET A 827 -8.07 -18.23 29.18
CA MET A 827 -8.32 -17.72 27.84
C MET A 827 -8.62 -18.87 26.88
N LEU A 828 -9.76 -18.80 26.19
CA LEU A 828 -10.29 -19.84 25.31
C LEU A 828 -10.40 -19.40 23.85
N GLY A 829 -10.06 -18.15 23.54
CA GLY A 829 -10.05 -17.58 22.19
C GLY A 829 -8.88 -18.09 21.35
N ASN A 830 -8.79 -19.40 21.16
CA ASN A 830 -7.72 -20.07 20.43
C ASN A 830 -8.27 -21.11 19.45
N ASN A 831 -7.35 -21.77 18.73
CA ASN A 831 -7.69 -22.72 17.68
C ASN A 831 -8.08 -24.12 18.21
N HIS A 832 -8.09 -24.38 19.51
CA HIS A 832 -8.36 -25.70 20.11
C HIS A 832 -9.63 -25.74 20.97
N ALA A 833 -10.15 -24.60 21.44
CA ALA A 833 -11.31 -24.54 22.34
C ALA A 833 -12.62 -25.17 21.80
N LYS A 834 -12.75 -25.43 20.50
CA LYS A 834 -13.94 -26.08 19.90
C LYS A 834 -13.63 -27.41 19.22
N ASP A 835 -12.53 -28.08 19.59
CA ASP A 835 -12.11 -29.35 18.98
C ASP A 835 -13.14 -30.48 19.08
N TYR A 836 -14.00 -30.46 20.10
CA TYR A 836 -15.09 -31.43 20.30
C TYR A 836 -16.49 -30.81 20.09
N GLY A 837 -16.57 -29.70 19.34
CA GLY A 837 -17.81 -29.03 18.99
C GLY A 837 -18.38 -28.13 20.10
N SER A 838 -19.53 -27.51 19.80
CA SER A 838 -20.15 -26.49 20.67
C SER A 838 -20.53 -27.02 22.06
N ALA A 839 -21.02 -28.26 22.17
CA ALA A 839 -21.45 -28.82 23.45
C ALA A 839 -20.26 -28.96 24.43
N ALA A 840 -19.13 -29.49 23.95
CA ALA A 840 -17.94 -29.66 24.77
C ALA A 840 -17.29 -28.33 25.18
N LEU A 841 -17.31 -27.31 24.31
CA LEU A 841 -16.89 -25.95 24.67
C LEU A 841 -17.77 -25.36 25.79
N VAL A 842 -19.09 -25.50 25.68
CA VAL A 842 -20.01 -25.01 26.72
C VAL A 842 -19.78 -25.72 28.06
N GLU A 843 -19.58 -27.03 28.04
CA GLU A 843 -19.23 -27.81 29.23
C GLU A 843 -17.87 -27.38 29.82
N THR A 844 -16.88 -27.14 28.96
CA THR A 844 -15.55 -26.66 29.38
C THR A 844 -15.65 -25.34 30.14
N MET A 845 -16.41 -24.38 29.63
CA MET A 845 -16.66 -23.11 30.33
C MET A 845 -17.42 -23.31 31.65
N ALA A 846 -18.37 -24.25 31.70
CA ALA A 846 -19.13 -24.55 32.90
C ALA A 846 -18.24 -25.17 34.00
N GLU A 847 -17.36 -26.09 33.65
CA GLU A 847 -16.44 -26.73 34.59
C GLU A 847 -15.37 -25.76 35.11
N PHE A 848 -14.84 -24.85 34.27
CA PHE A 848 -13.99 -23.75 34.75
C PHE A 848 -14.73 -22.85 35.75
N LYS A 849 -15.97 -22.44 35.43
CA LYS A 849 -16.79 -21.63 36.33
C LYS A 849 -17.05 -22.32 37.67
N LYS A 850 -17.37 -23.62 37.65
CA LYS A 850 -17.54 -24.45 38.86
C LYS A 850 -16.25 -24.57 39.68
N ALA A 851 -15.10 -24.53 39.02
CA ALA A 851 -13.80 -24.49 39.64
C ALA A 851 -13.40 -23.11 40.20
N GLY A 852 -14.20 -22.07 39.99
CA GLY A 852 -13.85 -20.70 40.40
C GLY A 852 -12.83 -20.02 39.48
N ILE A 853 -12.65 -20.54 38.26
CA ILE A 853 -11.75 -19.99 37.24
C ILE A 853 -12.61 -19.30 36.18
N GLN A 854 -12.41 -18.00 35.98
CA GLN A 854 -13.09 -17.22 34.95
C GLN A 854 -12.63 -17.66 33.55
N THR A 855 -13.47 -17.43 32.54
CA THR A 855 -13.14 -17.72 31.13
C THR A 855 -13.42 -16.54 30.23
N ILE A 856 -12.61 -16.34 29.18
CA ILE A 856 -12.79 -15.26 28.19
C ILE A 856 -12.42 -15.76 26.78
N GLY A 857 -12.90 -15.07 25.74
CA GLY A 857 -12.55 -15.35 24.34
C GLY A 857 -13.33 -16.51 23.71
N ALA A 858 -14.30 -17.06 24.43
CA ALA A 858 -15.31 -18.00 23.92
C ALA A 858 -16.64 -17.82 24.65
N GLY A 859 -17.74 -18.27 24.04
CA GLY A 859 -19.07 -18.12 24.62
C GLY A 859 -20.11 -19.02 23.97
N ARG A 860 -21.32 -19.08 24.55
CA ARG A 860 -22.48 -19.84 24.01
C ARG A 860 -23.03 -19.23 22.72
N ASN A 861 -22.70 -17.98 22.47
CA ASN A 861 -23.02 -17.22 21.28
C ASN A 861 -21.98 -16.11 21.07
N GLN A 862 -22.12 -15.36 19.98
CA GLN A 862 -21.18 -14.30 19.60
C GLN A 862 -21.09 -13.18 20.65
N LEU A 863 -22.20 -12.82 21.30
CA LEU A 863 -22.21 -11.78 22.34
C LEU A 863 -21.40 -12.22 23.56
N GLU A 864 -21.66 -13.42 24.09
CA GLU A 864 -20.92 -13.96 25.23
C GLU A 864 -19.43 -14.18 24.89
N SER A 865 -19.11 -14.57 23.65
CA SER A 865 -17.70 -14.77 23.25
C SER A 865 -16.87 -13.49 23.32
N ARG A 866 -17.53 -12.33 23.20
CA ARG A 866 -16.92 -11.00 23.28
C ARG A 866 -16.74 -10.51 24.72
N LYS A 867 -17.01 -11.35 25.73
CA LYS A 867 -16.86 -10.97 27.14
C LYS A 867 -15.47 -10.42 27.42
N VAL A 868 -15.45 -9.28 28.11
CA VAL A 868 -14.25 -8.59 28.59
C VAL A 868 -14.10 -8.86 30.09
N VAL A 869 -12.87 -9.13 30.53
CA VAL A 869 -12.56 -9.15 31.96
C VAL A 869 -11.85 -7.87 32.31
N GLU A 870 -12.42 -7.12 33.24
CA GLU A 870 -11.86 -5.87 33.74
C GLU A 870 -11.20 -6.13 35.09
N LEU A 871 -9.94 -5.76 35.22
CA LEU A 871 -9.21 -5.80 36.48
C LEU A 871 -9.13 -4.39 37.03
N VAL A 872 -9.57 -4.21 38.27
CA VAL A 872 -9.54 -2.94 38.97
C VAL A 872 -8.49 -3.04 40.06
N TYR A 873 -7.47 -2.18 40.00
CA TYR A 873 -6.46 -2.07 41.05
C TYR A 873 -6.44 -0.62 41.54
N LYS A 874 -6.90 -0.42 42.79
CA LYS A 874 -7.22 0.92 43.33
C LYS A 874 -8.25 1.60 42.39
N ASP A 875 -7.97 2.80 41.91
CA ASP A 875 -8.87 3.54 41.02
C ASP A 875 -8.55 3.34 39.52
N ARG A 876 -7.73 2.35 39.17
CA ARG A 876 -7.26 2.12 37.79
C ARG A 876 -7.89 0.87 37.18
N GLN A 877 -8.39 1.00 35.96
CA GLN A 877 -9.08 -0.06 35.21
C GLN A 877 -8.17 -0.64 34.12
N TYR A 878 -8.15 -1.96 34.00
CA TYR A 878 -7.41 -2.71 32.98
C TYR A 878 -8.35 -3.73 32.32
N ALA A 879 -8.68 -3.54 31.05
CA ALA A 879 -9.55 -4.45 30.31
C ALA A 879 -8.75 -5.48 29.51
N ILE A 880 -9.10 -6.76 29.66
CA ILE A 880 -8.49 -7.88 28.94
C ILE A 880 -9.48 -8.38 27.89
N PHE A 881 -9.04 -8.33 26.63
CA PHE A 881 -9.72 -8.92 25.48
C PHE A 881 -8.94 -10.15 25.00
N ASN A 882 -9.63 -11.18 24.51
CA ASN A 882 -9.00 -12.36 23.94
C ASN A 882 -9.74 -12.83 22.68
N GLY A 883 -9.00 -13.33 21.71
CA GLY A 883 -9.59 -13.88 20.50
C GLY A 883 -8.61 -14.60 19.58
N TYR A 884 -9.20 -15.31 18.61
CA TYR A 884 -8.50 -16.08 17.60
C TYR A 884 -8.52 -15.35 16.25
N TRP A 885 -7.38 -15.23 15.56
CA TRP A 885 -7.36 -14.60 14.23
C TRP A 885 -8.21 -15.38 13.21
N TYR A 886 -8.80 -14.67 12.24
CA TYR A 886 -9.61 -15.30 11.20
C TYR A 886 -8.80 -16.27 10.32
N ARG A 887 -9.26 -17.52 10.21
CA ARG A 887 -8.76 -18.50 9.23
C ARG A 887 -9.90 -19.12 8.45
N ASN A 888 -9.73 -19.21 7.13
CA ASN A 888 -10.73 -19.79 6.25
C ASN A 888 -11.10 -21.24 6.61
N PRO A 889 -10.16 -22.16 6.94
CA PRO A 889 -10.51 -23.50 7.45
C PRO A 889 -11.27 -23.46 8.78
N ALA A 890 -10.85 -22.61 9.73
CA ALA A 890 -11.50 -22.49 11.02
C ALA A 890 -12.96 -22.00 10.89
N TYR A 891 -13.21 -21.09 9.96
CA TYR A 891 -14.55 -20.56 9.70
C TYR A 891 -15.42 -21.53 8.89
N ASN A 892 -14.90 -22.08 7.79
CA ASN A 892 -15.72 -22.83 6.83
C ASN A 892 -15.76 -24.35 7.07
N LEU A 893 -14.66 -24.93 7.55
CA LEU A 893 -14.50 -26.39 7.69
C LEU A 893 -14.70 -26.84 9.13
N PHE A 894 -14.15 -26.09 10.10
CA PHE A 894 -14.14 -26.51 11.50
C PHE A 894 -15.25 -25.84 12.33
N ASP A 895 -15.84 -24.75 11.83
CA ASP A 895 -16.92 -23.99 12.49
C ASP A 895 -16.53 -23.42 13.88
N PHE A 896 -15.34 -22.83 14.01
CA PHE A 896 -14.77 -22.45 15.31
C PHE A 896 -15.36 -21.19 15.94
N TYR A 897 -15.66 -20.17 15.13
CA TYR A 897 -16.06 -18.87 15.64
C TYR A 897 -17.50 -18.87 16.14
N ALA A 898 -17.75 -18.11 17.21
CA ALA A 898 -19.09 -17.93 17.74
C ALA A 898 -20.00 -17.23 16.72
N LYS A 899 -21.28 -17.60 16.71
CA LYS A 899 -22.33 -16.99 15.88
C LYS A 899 -23.48 -16.50 16.76
N SER A 900 -24.44 -15.77 16.20
CA SER A 900 -25.59 -15.23 16.97
C SER A 900 -26.25 -16.24 17.91
N ASN A 901 -26.37 -17.51 17.49
CA ASN A 901 -27.01 -18.57 18.26
C ASN A 901 -26.17 -19.85 18.41
N ALA A 902 -24.85 -19.78 18.21
CA ALA A 902 -23.98 -20.95 18.29
C ALA A 902 -22.69 -20.68 19.05
N ALA A 903 -22.32 -21.61 19.92
CA ALA A 903 -21.12 -21.50 20.74
C ALA A 903 -19.84 -21.58 19.90
N GLY A 904 -18.84 -20.79 20.27
CA GLY A 904 -17.55 -20.74 19.61
C GLY A 904 -16.61 -19.70 20.21
N VAL A 905 -15.49 -19.49 19.53
CA VAL A 905 -14.45 -18.55 19.95
C VAL A 905 -14.66 -17.16 19.36
N ASN A 906 -14.18 -16.14 20.06
CA ASN A 906 -14.16 -14.76 19.59
C ASN A 906 -13.11 -14.59 18.48
N CYS A 907 -13.39 -13.72 17.51
CA CYS A 907 -12.52 -13.48 16.37
C CYS A 907 -11.73 -12.18 16.52
N LEU A 908 -10.43 -12.18 16.21
CA LEU A 908 -9.62 -10.95 16.09
C LEU A 908 -9.92 -10.23 14.77
N ASP A 909 -11.14 -9.74 14.61
CA ASP A 909 -11.59 -9.05 13.40
C ASP A 909 -11.95 -7.58 13.66
N THR A 910 -12.82 -6.99 12.84
CA THR A 910 -13.27 -5.62 13.02
C THR A 910 -14.22 -5.45 14.21
N LEU A 911 -14.94 -6.49 14.61
CA LEU A 911 -15.85 -6.41 15.74
C LEU A 911 -15.06 -6.25 17.04
N MET A 912 -13.97 -7.02 17.21
CA MET A 912 -13.02 -6.82 18.31
C MET A 912 -12.48 -5.40 18.37
N ALA A 913 -12.06 -4.85 17.23
CA ALA A 913 -11.54 -3.49 17.17
C ALA A 913 -12.62 -2.46 17.55
N HIS A 914 -13.86 -2.66 17.10
CA HIS A 914 -14.98 -1.82 17.49
C HIS A 914 -15.29 -1.92 18.99
N ASP A 915 -15.22 -3.12 19.57
CA ASP A 915 -15.43 -3.32 21.02
C ASP A 915 -14.38 -2.59 21.84
N ILE A 916 -13.13 -2.62 21.40
CA ILE A 916 -12.05 -1.85 22.03
C ILE A 916 -12.32 -0.34 21.91
N GLU A 917 -12.75 0.16 20.75
CA GLU A 917 -13.09 1.57 20.55
C GLU A 917 -14.24 2.01 21.48
N VAL A 918 -15.31 1.22 21.56
CA VAL A 918 -16.47 1.47 22.41
C VAL A 918 -16.07 1.44 23.89
N TYR A 919 -15.30 0.44 24.32
CA TYR A 919 -14.79 0.36 25.68
C TYR A 919 -13.93 1.59 26.02
N LYS A 920 -12.99 1.96 25.14
CA LYS A 920 -12.08 3.09 25.38
C LYS A 920 -12.82 4.43 25.38
N GLN A 921 -13.92 4.57 24.64
CA GLN A 921 -14.79 5.74 24.69
C GLN A 921 -15.53 5.84 26.03
N ALA A 922 -16.05 4.72 26.54
CA ALA A 922 -16.71 4.66 27.84
C ALA A 922 -15.72 4.81 29.02
N HIS A 923 -14.48 4.33 28.84
CA HIS A 923 -13.43 4.31 29.86
C HIS A 923 -12.10 4.92 29.34
N PRO A 924 -12.01 6.24 29.13
CA PRO A 924 -10.85 6.88 28.48
C PRO A 924 -9.50 6.64 29.18
N SER A 925 -9.52 6.46 30.50
CA SER A 925 -8.33 6.22 31.33
C SER A 925 -7.97 4.74 31.50
N ALA A 926 -8.85 3.81 31.14
CA ALA A 926 -8.61 2.38 31.30
C ALA A 926 -7.52 1.91 30.35
N LYS A 927 -6.67 0.97 30.78
CA LYS A 927 -5.65 0.34 29.94
C LYS A 927 -6.24 -0.91 29.26
N VAL A 928 -6.09 -1.02 27.94
CA VAL A 928 -6.63 -2.15 27.19
C VAL A 928 -5.52 -3.13 26.82
N ILE A 929 -5.66 -4.37 27.27
CA ILE A 929 -4.75 -5.48 27.01
C ILE A 929 -5.45 -6.47 26.08
N VAL A 930 -4.82 -6.81 24.95
CA VAL A 930 -5.35 -7.79 24.01
C VAL A 930 -4.46 -9.02 23.97
N SER A 931 -5.00 -10.16 24.38
CA SER A 931 -4.41 -11.48 24.17
C SER A 931 -4.84 -12.04 22.81
N ALA A 932 -3.87 -12.26 21.92
CA ALA A 932 -4.13 -12.57 20.52
C ALA A 932 -3.57 -13.95 20.12
N HIS A 933 -4.45 -14.94 19.91
CA HIS A 933 -4.03 -16.22 19.36
C HIS A 933 -3.99 -16.15 17.82
N TRP A 934 -2.80 -16.22 17.21
CA TRP A 934 -2.59 -15.97 15.79
C TRP A 934 -1.31 -16.60 15.22
N GLY A 935 -1.00 -16.29 13.96
CA GLY A 935 0.23 -16.78 13.32
C GLY A 935 0.15 -18.25 12.93
N THR A 936 1.30 -18.82 12.59
CA THR A 936 1.39 -20.21 12.14
C THR A 936 2.48 -20.94 12.89
N ASP A 937 2.22 -22.21 13.21
CA ASP A 937 3.10 -23.11 13.95
C ASP A 937 4.55 -22.96 13.48
N TYR A 938 5.41 -22.54 14.40
CA TYR A 938 6.85 -22.33 14.26
C TYR A 938 7.29 -21.30 13.20
N GLY A 939 6.35 -20.58 12.60
CA GLY A 939 6.61 -19.61 11.53
C GLY A 939 7.11 -18.24 12.02
N GLU A 940 7.59 -17.44 11.08
CA GLU A 940 7.92 -16.02 11.28
C GLU A 940 6.65 -15.15 11.36
N ILE A 941 6.82 -13.90 11.83
CA ILE A 941 5.73 -12.91 11.90
C ILE A 941 5.18 -12.64 10.49
N ARG A 942 3.86 -12.83 10.31
CA ARG A 942 3.17 -12.57 9.04
C ARG A 942 2.63 -11.15 8.96
N ASP A 943 2.49 -10.62 7.73
CA ASP A 943 1.84 -9.32 7.49
C ASP A 943 0.41 -9.26 8.06
N GLY A 944 -0.29 -10.39 8.09
CA GLY A 944 -1.61 -10.50 8.72
C GLY A 944 -1.58 -10.24 10.24
N GLN A 945 -0.56 -10.72 10.95
CA GLN A 945 -0.38 -10.42 12.37
C GLN A 945 -0.12 -8.93 12.58
N ARG A 946 0.77 -8.33 11.77
CA ARG A 946 1.07 -6.89 11.82
C ARG A 946 -0.18 -6.04 11.57
N THR A 947 -0.95 -6.38 10.54
CA THR A 947 -2.19 -5.68 10.17
C THR A 947 -3.25 -5.73 11.27
N ILE A 948 -3.37 -6.88 11.95
CA ILE A 948 -4.32 -7.03 13.06
C ILE A 948 -3.82 -6.24 14.28
N ALA A 949 -2.53 -6.34 14.62
CA ALA A 949 -1.95 -5.58 15.73
C ALA A 949 -2.11 -4.07 15.56
N GLU A 950 -1.82 -3.54 14.36
CA GLU A 950 -2.03 -2.13 14.01
C GLU A 950 -3.49 -1.70 14.19
N ARG A 951 -4.44 -2.54 13.75
CA ARG A 951 -5.87 -2.26 13.90
C ARG A 951 -6.29 -2.20 15.36
N LEU A 952 -5.86 -3.15 16.17
CA LEU A 952 -6.21 -3.21 17.59
C LEU A 952 -5.58 -2.04 18.35
N ALA A 953 -4.34 -1.67 18.04
CA ALA A 953 -3.69 -0.49 18.61
C ALA A 953 -4.41 0.80 18.22
N LEU A 954 -4.80 0.96 16.94
CA LEU A 954 -5.57 2.11 16.47
C LEU A 954 -6.96 2.21 17.13
N ALA A 955 -7.55 1.07 17.49
CA ALA A 955 -8.82 1.01 18.21
C ALA A 955 -8.71 1.45 19.68
N GLY A 956 -7.51 1.41 20.26
CA GLY A 956 -7.26 1.82 21.65
C GLY A 956 -6.56 0.77 22.52
N ALA A 957 -6.06 -0.33 21.95
CA ALA A 957 -5.23 -1.28 22.70
C ALA A 957 -3.92 -0.63 23.17
N ASP A 958 -3.63 -0.74 24.46
CA ASP A 958 -2.38 -0.26 25.08
C ASP A 958 -1.29 -1.35 25.07
N LEU A 959 -1.66 -2.63 25.13
CA LEU A 959 -0.74 -3.77 25.11
C LEU A 959 -1.32 -4.94 24.31
N ILE A 960 -0.51 -5.57 23.46
CA ILE A 960 -0.92 -6.76 22.72
C ILE A 960 0.05 -7.92 22.99
N ILE A 961 -0.49 -9.02 23.54
CA ILE A 961 0.26 -10.24 23.88
C ILE A 961 -0.21 -11.37 22.96
N GLY A 962 0.65 -11.75 22.01
CA GLY A 962 0.38 -12.80 21.04
C GLY A 962 0.84 -14.19 21.50
N HIS A 963 0.19 -15.23 20.96
CA HIS A 963 0.54 -16.64 21.11
C HIS A 963 0.00 -17.47 19.92
N GLY A 964 0.28 -18.78 19.88
CA GLY A 964 -0.12 -19.69 18.79
C GLY A 964 0.97 -20.14 17.80
N PRO A 965 2.03 -19.38 17.50
CA PRO A 965 3.15 -19.90 16.70
C PRO A 965 3.98 -20.97 17.43
N HIS A 966 3.72 -21.28 18.70
CA HIS A 966 4.50 -22.22 19.51
C HIS A 966 6.01 -21.92 19.61
N ARG A 967 6.42 -20.67 19.35
CA ARG A 967 7.80 -20.16 19.49
C ARG A 967 7.79 -18.71 19.93
N LEU A 968 8.87 -18.28 20.57
CA LEU A 968 9.11 -16.86 20.85
C LEU A 968 9.28 -16.07 19.54
N GLN A 969 8.58 -14.93 19.43
CA GLN A 969 8.74 -13.97 18.33
C GLN A 969 9.15 -12.59 18.89
N PRO A 970 9.88 -11.76 18.09
CA PRO A 970 10.35 -10.45 18.55
C PRO A 970 9.24 -9.50 19.00
N ILE A 971 9.61 -8.57 19.87
CA ILE A 971 8.74 -7.48 20.34
C ILE A 971 8.82 -6.32 19.35
N SER A 972 7.69 -5.69 19.05
CA SER A 972 7.61 -4.46 18.26
C SER A 972 6.57 -3.50 18.85
N TYR A 973 6.37 -2.35 18.21
CA TYR A 973 5.33 -1.40 18.58
C TYR A 973 4.37 -1.18 17.42
N ALA A 974 3.08 -1.10 17.71
CA ALA A 974 2.05 -0.61 16.81
C ALA A 974 1.56 0.75 17.36
N GLY A 975 2.04 1.85 16.77
CA GLY A 975 1.89 3.17 17.40
C GLY A 975 2.67 3.23 18.72
N ASN A 976 1.99 3.50 19.84
CA ASN A 976 2.61 3.47 21.17
C ASN A 976 2.43 2.11 21.89
N ALA A 977 1.62 1.20 21.35
CA ALA A 977 1.30 -0.06 22.01
C ALA A 977 2.40 -1.10 21.76
N PRO A 978 3.06 -1.66 22.79
CA PRO A 978 3.92 -2.82 22.62
C PRO A 978 3.14 -4.05 22.14
N VAL A 979 3.75 -4.78 21.21
CA VAL A 979 3.23 -5.99 20.59
C VAL A 979 4.24 -7.11 20.76
N LEU A 980 3.95 -8.03 21.68
CA LEU A 980 4.68 -9.29 21.85
C LEU A 980 4.07 -10.28 20.85
N TYR A 981 4.59 -10.39 19.62
CA TYR A 981 3.90 -11.18 18.58
C TYR A 981 3.68 -12.66 18.94
N SER A 982 4.56 -13.26 19.74
CA SER A 982 4.34 -14.58 20.30
C SER A 982 5.21 -14.78 21.52
N ILE A 983 4.59 -15.11 22.65
CA ILE A 983 5.29 -15.57 23.85
C ILE A 983 5.51 -17.10 23.87
N GLY A 984 5.09 -17.82 22.82
CA GLY A 984 5.37 -19.26 22.64
C GLY A 984 4.52 -20.18 23.52
N ASN A 985 5.08 -21.33 23.92
CA ASN A 985 4.40 -22.30 24.77
C ASN A 985 4.74 -22.08 26.24
N GLY A 986 3.74 -22.15 27.11
CA GLY A 986 3.93 -22.25 28.55
C GLY A 986 4.18 -23.71 28.94
N VAL A 987 3.21 -24.32 29.61
CA VAL A 987 3.17 -25.78 29.83
C VAL A 987 2.38 -26.43 28.71
N PHE A 988 3.05 -26.87 27.64
CA PHE A 988 2.38 -27.48 26.49
C PHE A 988 3.04 -28.80 26.11
N ASN A 989 2.47 -29.95 26.51
CA ASN A 989 3.16 -31.24 26.52
C ASN A 989 3.17 -32.00 25.17
N ASN A 990 3.44 -31.28 24.07
CA ASN A 990 3.75 -31.86 22.77
C ASN A 990 5.25 -32.20 22.63
N ASN A 991 5.66 -32.88 21.56
CA ASN A 991 7.08 -33.17 21.34
C ASN A 991 7.91 -31.98 20.82
N GLY A 992 7.28 -30.85 20.52
CA GLY A 992 7.92 -29.72 19.86
C GLY A 992 8.37 -30.01 18.41
N SER A 993 8.90 -29.00 17.74
CA SER A 993 9.57 -29.14 16.42
C SER A 993 10.82 -28.26 16.31
N PHE A 994 11.39 -27.82 17.44
CA PHE A 994 12.50 -26.87 17.47
C PHE A 994 13.75 -27.41 16.76
N ASP A 995 14.23 -28.60 17.14
CA ASP A 995 15.38 -29.25 16.51
C ASP A 995 15.14 -29.57 15.03
N LYS A 996 13.94 -30.09 14.70
CA LYS A 996 13.57 -30.45 13.33
C LYS A 996 13.58 -29.24 12.39
N LEU A 997 13.13 -28.09 12.88
CA LEU A 997 13.02 -26.84 12.11
C LEU A 997 14.22 -25.90 12.31
N LYS A 998 15.21 -26.29 13.14
CA LYS A 998 16.41 -25.51 13.47
C LYS A 998 16.08 -24.09 13.96
N ILE A 999 15.11 -24.00 14.86
CA ILE A 999 14.68 -22.73 15.47
C ILE A 999 15.04 -22.72 16.97
N PRO A 1000 15.31 -21.54 17.55
CA PRO A 1000 15.62 -21.44 18.98
C PRO A 1000 14.47 -21.96 19.86
N PRO A 1001 14.76 -22.83 20.85
CA PRO A 1001 13.74 -23.49 21.68
C PRO A 1001 13.28 -22.63 22.86
N TYR A 1002 12.88 -21.40 22.58
CA TYR A 1002 12.50 -20.44 23.61
C TYR A 1002 11.02 -20.08 23.52
N ALA A 1003 10.47 -19.79 24.70
CA ALA A 1003 9.17 -19.17 24.92
C ALA A 1003 9.35 -18.13 26.05
N ALA A 1004 8.26 -17.55 26.56
CA ALA A 1004 8.28 -16.64 27.68
C ALA A 1004 7.00 -16.72 28.50
N VAL A 1005 7.13 -16.38 29.78
CA VAL A 1005 6.01 -15.98 30.64
C VAL A 1005 6.08 -14.46 30.85
N VAL A 1006 4.94 -13.85 31.15
CA VAL A 1006 4.82 -12.40 31.29
C VAL A 1006 4.32 -12.06 32.69
N ARG A 1007 4.94 -11.08 33.35
CA ARG A 1007 4.41 -10.47 34.58
C ARG A 1007 4.07 -9.01 34.29
N LEU A 1008 2.87 -8.59 34.65
CA LEU A 1008 2.45 -7.19 34.63
C LEU A 1008 2.47 -6.66 36.06
N ASP A 1009 3.05 -5.47 36.23
CA ASP A 1009 2.91 -4.66 37.43
C ASP A 1009 2.03 -3.45 37.10
N LEU A 1010 0.77 -3.54 37.52
CA LEU A 1010 -0.25 -2.53 37.29
C LEU A 1010 0.02 -1.24 38.07
N SER A 1011 0.83 -1.28 39.13
CA SER A 1011 1.19 -0.06 39.89
C SER A 1011 2.16 0.84 39.11
N ALA A 1012 2.96 0.24 38.22
CA ALA A 1012 4.01 0.91 37.45
C ALA A 1012 3.75 0.94 35.93
N ASP A 1013 2.69 0.30 35.45
CA ASP A 1013 2.41 0.02 34.03
C ASP A 1013 3.62 -0.59 33.31
N LYS A 1014 4.22 -1.58 33.97
CA LYS A 1014 5.39 -2.30 33.46
C LYS A 1014 5.03 -3.74 33.19
N LEU A 1015 5.46 -4.21 32.03
CA LEU A 1015 5.50 -5.59 31.65
C LEU A 1015 6.93 -6.09 31.81
N TYR A 1016 7.06 -7.26 32.42
CA TYR A 1016 8.28 -8.03 32.51
C TYR A 1016 8.15 -9.26 31.62
N TRP A 1017 8.99 -9.33 30.60
CA TRP A 1017 9.07 -10.45 29.67
C TRP A 1017 10.15 -11.42 30.13
N CYS A 1018 9.75 -12.61 30.58
CA CYS A 1018 10.61 -13.57 31.28
C CYS A 1018 10.79 -14.84 30.42
N PRO A 1019 11.88 -14.98 29.66
CA PRO A 1019 12.06 -16.12 28.76
C PRO A 1019 12.23 -17.45 29.51
N ILE A 1020 11.69 -18.51 28.91
CA ILE A 1020 11.79 -19.89 29.38
C ILE A 1020 12.33 -20.79 28.26
N TYR A 1021 13.04 -21.85 28.65
CA TYR A 1021 13.47 -22.91 27.75
C TYR A 1021 12.33 -23.90 27.53
N ALA A 1022 11.92 -24.08 26.26
CA ALA A 1022 10.68 -24.74 25.88
C ALA A 1022 10.88 -26.01 25.01
N ASP A 1023 12.11 -26.52 24.87
CA ASP A 1023 12.34 -27.81 24.20
C ASP A 1023 11.87 -28.96 25.09
N ASN A 1024 10.62 -29.35 24.89
CA ASN A 1024 9.94 -30.39 25.64
C ASN A 1024 10.67 -31.74 25.68
N LEU A 1025 11.35 -32.16 24.62
CA LEU A 1025 12.05 -33.46 24.64
C LEU A 1025 13.35 -33.39 25.46
N LYS A 1026 14.00 -32.23 25.51
CA LYS A 1026 15.21 -32.02 26.31
C LYS A 1026 14.92 -31.72 27.77
N THR A 1027 13.84 -30.99 28.05
CA THR A 1027 13.40 -30.69 29.42
C THR A 1027 12.57 -31.80 30.04
N PHE A 1028 12.25 -32.84 29.26
CA PHE A 1028 11.26 -33.85 29.62
C PHE A 1028 9.88 -33.24 29.94
N TRP A 1029 9.46 -32.20 29.21
CA TRP A 1029 8.21 -31.43 29.40
C TRP A 1029 8.14 -30.64 30.70
N GLN A 1030 9.29 -30.16 31.17
CA GLN A 1030 9.41 -29.33 32.37
C GLN A 1030 10.11 -28.00 32.02
N PRO A 1031 9.39 -27.01 31.45
CA PRO A 1031 9.96 -25.71 31.13
C PRO A 1031 10.61 -25.06 32.34
N SER A 1032 11.65 -24.25 32.10
CA SER A 1032 12.39 -23.54 33.14
C SER A 1032 12.86 -22.19 32.64
N PHE A 1033 13.07 -21.23 33.54
CA PHE A 1033 13.70 -19.95 33.19
C PHE A 1033 15.08 -20.18 32.57
N VAL A 1034 15.42 -19.34 31.59
CA VAL A 1034 16.70 -19.41 30.88
C VAL A 1034 17.86 -18.95 31.76
N SER A 1035 19.07 -19.43 31.47
CA SER A 1035 20.30 -18.91 32.09
C SER A 1035 20.59 -17.47 31.66
N ASP A 1036 21.49 -16.79 32.37
CA ASP A 1036 21.95 -15.43 32.02
C ASP A 1036 22.51 -15.38 30.58
N ASP A 1037 23.33 -16.36 30.17
CA ASP A 1037 23.87 -16.47 28.81
C ASP A 1037 22.80 -16.61 27.73
N ASP A 1038 21.76 -17.40 27.99
CA ASP A 1038 20.67 -17.59 27.03
C ASP A 1038 19.76 -16.37 26.99
N PHE A 1039 19.54 -15.72 28.13
CA PHE A 1039 18.81 -14.46 28.21
C PHE A 1039 19.50 -13.36 27.39
N GLU A 1040 20.82 -13.20 27.49
CA GLU A 1040 21.57 -12.23 26.69
C GLU A 1040 21.40 -12.47 25.18
N LYS A 1041 21.47 -13.73 24.74
CA LYS A 1041 21.25 -14.11 23.33
C LYS A 1041 19.83 -13.78 22.87
N ILE A 1042 18.83 -14.10 23.70
CA ILE A 1042 17.42 -13.84 23.38
C ILE A 1042 17.16 -12.33 23.32
N ASN A 1043 17.67 -11.57 24.28
CA ASN A 1043 17.48 -10.12 24.32
C ASN A 1043 18.16 -9.43 23.12
N ALA A 1044 19.30 -9.96 22.65
CA ALA A 1044 19.96 -9.47 21.44
C ALA A 1044 19.17 -9.69 20.14
N LEU A 1045 18.13 -10.55 20.13
CA LEU A 1045 17.25 -10.73 18.97
C LEU A 1045 16.21 -9.61 18.84
N ASN A 1046 15.97 -8.83 19.90
CA ASN A 1046 15.09 -7.69 19.84
C ASN A 1046 15.80 -6.50 19.17
N PRO A 1047 15.22 -5.89 18.13
CA PRO A 1047 15.83 -4.74 17.46
C PRO A 1047 15.94 -3.50 18.35
N GLN A 1048 15.19 -3.45 19.45
CA GLN A 1048 15.25 -2.42 20.49
C GLN A 1048 15.95 -2.99 21.73
N ARG A 1049 16.85 -2.22 22.34
CA ARG A 1049 17.46 -2.58 23.62
C ARG A 1049 16.49 -2.25 24.75
N PHE A 1050 15.91 -3.27 25.36
CA PHE A 1050 15.08 -3.12 26.56
C PHE A 1050 15.96 -3.08 27.82
N GLU A 1051 15.50 -2.34 28.83
CA GLU A 1051 16.06 -2.44 30.18
C GLU A 1051 15.87 -3.87 30.69
N THR A 1052 16.84 -4.41 31.42
CA THR A 1052 16.81 -5.78 31.94
C THR A 1052 16.90 -5.78 33.45
N THR A 1053 16.25 -6.73 34.10
CA THR A 1053 16.27 -6.89 35.55
C THR A 1053 16.20 -8.37 35.95
N LYS A 1054 16.41 -8.66 37.24
CA LYS A 1054 16.11 -9.96 37.84
C LYS A 1054 14.94 -9.82 38.80
N ILE A 1055 13.83 -10.47 38.49
CA ILE A 1055 12.68 -10.58 39.37
C ILE A 1055 13.03 -11.59 40.47
N ASP A 1056 12.78 -11.21 41.72
CA ASP A 1056 13.03 -12.04 42.91
C ASP A 1056 14.48 -12.57 42.96
N ASP A 1057 15.45 -11.78 42.45
CA ASP A 1057 16.87 -12.09 42.29
C ASP A 1057 17.21 -13.37 41.47
N GLN A 1058 16.23 -13.98 40.81
CA GLN A 1058 16.39 -15.27 40.14
C GLN A 1058 15.94 -15.29 38.67
N ILE A 1059 14.97 -14.47 38.29
CA ILE A 1059 14.32 -14.57 36.98
C ILE A 1059 14.72 -13.41 36.09
N ASN A 1060 15.48 -13.70 35.03
CA ASN A 1060 15.84 -12.70 34.03
C ASN A 1060 14.60 -12.19 33.29
N ALA A 1061 14.46 -10.85 33.23
CA ALA A 1061 13.34 -10.21 32.58
C ALA A 1061 13.77 -8.97 31.78
N ALA A 1062 13.17 -8.79 30.61
CA ALA A 1062 13.17 -7.50 29.91
C ALA A 1062 11.98 -6.66 30.37
N VAL A 1063 12.22 -5.38 30.64
CA VAL A 1063 11.24 -4.42 31.17
C VAL A 1063 10.69 -3.56 30.05
N ILE A 1064 9.36 -3.56 29.89
CA ILE A 1064 8.63 -2.89 28.82
C ILE A 1064 7.52 -2.04 29.44
N LYS A 1065 7.43 -0.76 29.07
CA LYS A 1065 6.34 0.13 29.51
C LYS A 1065 5.16 0.03 28.53
N PHE A 1066 3.93 0.08 29.03
CA PHE A 1066 2.71 0.03 28.21
C PHE A 1066 1.61 1.00 28.65
#